data_AF-A0A2E5HPI9-F1
#
_entry.id   AF-A0A2E5HPI9-F1
#
_cell.length_a   1.000
_cell.length_b   1.000
_cell.length_c   1.000
_cell.angle_alpha   90.00
_cell.angle_beta   90.00
_cell.angle_gamma   90.00
#
_symmetry.space_group_name_H-M   'P 1'
#
loop_
_entity.id
_entity.type
_entity.pdbx_description
1 polymer ?
#
loop_
_entity_poly.entity_id
_entity_poly.type
_entity_poly.pdbx_seq_one_letter_code
_entity_poly.pdbx_strand_id
1 'polypeptide(L)'
;MNMINNQLNQLRTHLHSQPSADAWLAVWRLLGRWRGAEGFELGLEYATQALATWPDALRELPAEDADAPWIGDPRWSLVRSVEVSERWAERSDLDALPMEAITRVRLTRAQLTRYRMLQRLISDARTPNLRALHITSGTAEELKRTLQLGEWPHLEELRLVDLNLTDWGFTVVTKRSFPALEVLDVSGNPLTDQAARDLVQATEGWPRLRALHLNQTRIGEQGLLGLIAAPAAGRLRALSFNGLQVTEATWLALVQSPIVGNLETLDWLRNRHLGDAVVEQLARSPGLARVRRLDLSGNAFTHRSARALARSPHLTRLRTLSMGHNELGPDAIQALLAAAEALPALERLELIYNQAGDLGASLIGRSARLPRLTHLDLRYNGVGDAGARDLLQLEERLPRLSHLDLRGNPIRDKGARSIARALRHRSLERLLLDVDALSDAALQDLATAPAVVLLGDRELARFKPDSERVNLDGRLIGDDGAVALSRSPHMTLARHLSMASNQITDLGVVALAHSPHLKHLERLELGSNRIGVEGLRALAASTRLGALEHLGLSDNALTAESIRALLQGARLDLTSLDLSRNRLGLDAIEALSRAPELVRLTRLDLSHNQIGPDAAAALGGSLALGGLLELNLDDNHLGDLGVDRLSRSERASGLLRLSLRHNAITPDGASVLAQSPSLAGVARLDLRDNPLGDDGVVALTRAPSCFASLDELLIDLHRLTERGWRALARAPFVANCERFDLFAGQGLSDDVLLELASSPHLGGVRHLDLSGNPMAPSTLEALLNAEGAVGLKSLDLSRCPIGDDGLARIAEALERIALEALTLSHASITDQGVERLTQAATEHLRRVDLSWNALSDAAAARLTEGGALPALRDLDLSGNPLTADGVLTVARSSLVARLERLGLRNVPISAEAIQALPESVEPSYMAHREWHWYGGELPEDDAPPAAAPRPTERPRTSGGEKAQDTPSSQGWRREAIQKRQEAKKERRKQQRERDKKRSQQRRRGRGKKT
;
A
#
# COMPACT_ATOMS: atom_id res chain seq x y z
N MET A 1 -28.86 -19.87 -42.68
CA MET A 1 -29.52 -20.78 -41.71
C MET A 1 -28.54 -21.57 -40.83
N ASN A 2 -27.58 -22.34 -41.36
CA ASN A 2 -26.63 -23.09 -40.52
C ASN A 2 -25.77 -22.21 -39.60
N MET A 3 -25.36 -21.02 -40.06
CA MET A 3 -24.58 -20.07 -39.25
C MET A 3 -25.39 -19.50 -38.06
N ILE A 4 -26.62 -19.08 -38.32
CA ILE A 4 -27.56 -18.57 -37.29
C ILE A 4 -27.89 -19.66 -36.26
N ASN A 5 -28.10 -20.90 -36.70
CA ASN A 5 -28.35 -22.02 -35.77
C ASN A 5 -27.13 -22.34 -34.89
N ASN A 6 -25.91 -22.25 -35.44
CA ASN A 6 -24.69 -22.43 -34.64
C ASN A 6 -24.49 -21.29 -33.63
N GLN A 7 -24.76 -20.05 -34.04
CA GLN A 7 -24.76 -18.89 -33.14
C GLN A 7 -25.76 -19.11 -31.99
N LEU A 8 -27.04 -19.38 -32.27
CA LEU A 8 -28.05 -19.62 -31.24
C LEU A 8 -27.71 -20.80 -30.30
N ASN A 9 -27.06 -21.85 -30.80
CA ASN A 9 -26.60 -22.96 -29.97
C ASN A 9 -25.47 -22.54 -29.00
N GLN A 10 -24.56 -21.64 -29.42
CA GLN A 10 -23.55 -21.07 -28.52
C GLN A 10 -24.20 -20.23 -27.41
N LEU A 11 -25.17 -19.36 -27.75
CA LEU A 11 -25.93 -18.61 -26.75
C LEU A 11 -26.68 -19.53 -25.79
N ARG A 12 -27.34 -20.58 -26.29
CA ARG A 12 -28.06 -21.57 -25.47
C ARG A 12 -27.18 -22.22 -24.42
N THR A 13 -25.94 -22.53 -24.78
CA THR A 13 -24.98 -23.20 -23.88
C THR A 13 -24.71 -22.36 -22.63
N HIS A 14 -24.63 -21.03 -22.78
CA HIS A 14 -24.42 -20.12 -21.65
C HIS A 14 -25.74 -19.74 -20.96
N LEU A 15 -26.83 -19.52 -21.70
CA LEU A 15 -28.11 -19.10 -21.14
C LEU A 15 -28.87 -20.19 -20.36
N HIS A 16 -28.61 -21.48 -20.63
CA HIS A 16 -29.17 -22.61 -19.88
C HIS A 16 -28.30 -23.05 -18.68
N SER A 17 -27.11 -22.45 -18.52
CA SER A 17 -26.27 -22.68 -17.34
C SER A 17 -26.84 -21.98 -16.10
N GLN A 18 -26.38 -22.34 -14.89
CA GLN A 18 -26.79 -21.61 -13.69
C GLN A 18 -26.40 -20.13 -13.81
N PRO A 19 -27.31 -19.18 -13.47
CA PRO A 19 -27.02 -17.76 -13.53
C PRO A 19 -25.74 -17.43 -12.73
N SER A 20 -24.74 -16.89 -13.43
CA SER A 20 -23.45 -16.51 -12.85
C SER A 20 -22.88 -15.31 -13.61
N ALA A 21 -21.97 -14.57 -12.96
CA ALA A 21 -21.29 -13.43 -13.58
C ALA A 21 -20.47 -13.87 -14.82
N ASP A 22 -19.84 -15.04 -14.75
CA ASP A 22 -19.06 -15.61 -15.86
C ASP A 22 -19.95 -15.95 -17.06
N ALA A 23 -21.11 -16.55 -16.82
CA ALA A 23 -22.06 -16.87 -17.88
C ALA A 23 -22.65 -15.60 -18.51
N TRP A 24 -22.91 -14.56 -17.70
CA TRP A 24 -23.31 -13.25 -18.20
C TRP A 24 -22.23 -12.63 -19.09
N LEU A 25 -20.97 -12.61 -18.64
CA LEU A 25 -19.85 -12.06 -19.40
C LEU A 25 -19.65 -12.81 -20.73
N ALA A 26 -19.81 -14.14 -20.72
CA ALA A 26 -19.76 -14.96 -21.92
C ALA A 26 -20.86 -14.58 -22.93
N VAL A 27 -22.11 -14.42 -22.47
CA VAL A 27 -23.24 -13.97 -23.30
C VAL A 27 -22.99 -12.57 -23.86
N TRP A 28 -22.53 -11.64 -23.01
CA TRP A 28 -22.22 -10.26 -23.39
C TRP A 28 -21.15 -10.17 -24.49
N ARG A 29 -20.04 -10.92 -24.32
CA ARG A 29 -18.95 -11.00 -25.30
C ARG A 29 -19.39 -11.69 -26.60
N LEU A 30 -20.20 -12.75 -26.51
CA LEU A 30 -20.75 -13.44 -27.68
C LEU A 30 -21.59 -12.50 -28.55
N LEU A 31 -22.53 -11.77 -27.94
CA LEU A 31 -23.34 -10.78 -28.65
C LEU A 31 -22.47 -9.63 -29.19
N GLY A 32 -21.45 -9.20 -28.45
CA GLY A 32 -20.49 -8.19 -28.91
C GLY A 32 -19.75 -8.61 -30.18
N ARG A 33 -19.31 -9.87 -30.26
CA ARG A 33 -18.66 -10.43 -31.47
C ARG A 33 -19.59 -10.54 -32.68
N TRP A 34 -20.90 -10.63 -32.45
CA TRP A 34 -21.88 -10.74 -33.52
C TRP A 34 -22.41 -9.38 -34.00
N ARG A 35 -21.90 -8.27 -33.46
CA ARG A 35 -22.32 -6.92 -33.85
C ARG A 35 -22.14 -6.74 -35.37
N GLY A 36 -23.23 -6.44 -36.07
CA GLY A 36 -23.25 -6.28 -37.53
C GLY A 36 -23.28 -7.60 -38.33
N ALA A 37 -23.31 -8.77 -37.69
CA ALA A 37 -23.42 -10.07 -38.35
C ALA A 37 -24.90 -10.48 -38.57
N GLU A 38 -25.15 -11.30 -39.60
CA GLU A 38 -26.46 -11.94 -39.79
C GLU A 38 -26.82 -12.79 -38.57
N GLY A 39 -28.01 -12.55 -37.98
CA GLY A 39 -28.50 -13.27 -36.79
C GLY A 39 -28.33 -12.54 -35.45
N PHE A 40 -27.67 -11.38 -35.43
CA PHE A 40 -27.49 -10.57 -34.20
C PHE A 40 -28.81 -10.18 -33.52
N GLU A 41 -29.77 -9.62 -34.28
CA GLU A 41 -31.09 -9.21 -33.75
C GLU A 41 -31.85 -10.39 -33.13
N LEU A 42 -31.85 -11.54 -33.83
CA LEU A 42 -32.49 -12.77 -33.34
C LEU A 42 -31.79 -13.31 -32.08
N GLY A 43 -30.46 -13.20 -32.02
CA GLY A 43 -29.68 -13.54 -30.83
C GLY A 43 -29.96 -12.61 -29.64
N LEU A 44 -30.15 -11.32 -29.89
CA LEU A 44 -30.50 -10.31 -28.89
C LEU A 44 -31.91 -10.53 -28.34
N GLU A 45 -32.89 -10.78 -29.19
CA GLU A 45 -34.27 -11.14 -28.77
C GLU A 45 -34.27 -12.41 -27.93
N TYR A 46 -33.53 -13.43 -28.36
CA TYR A 46 -33.39 -14.69 -27.62
C TYR A 46 -32.76 -14.48 -26.23
N ALA A 47 -31.67 -13.72 -26.17
CA ALA A 47 -31.01 -13.38 -24.91
C ALA A 47 -31.93 -12.57 -23.99
N THR A 48 -32.70 -11.62 -24.53
CA THR A 48 -33.66 -10.80 -23.77
C THR A 48 -34.71 -11.68 -23.08
N GLN A 49 -35.28 -12.66 -23.79
CA GLN A 49 -36.26 -13.58 -23.23
C GLN A 49 -35.64 -14.53 -22.18
N ALA A 50 -34.46 -15.09 -22.47
CA ALA A 50 -33.81 -16.04 -21.57
C ALA A 50 -33.34 -15.38 -20.26
N LEU A 51 -32.76 -14.18 -20.37
CA LEU A 51 -32.23 -13.42 -19.23
C LEU A 51 -33.32 -12.76 -18.37
N ALA A 52 -34.59 -12.76 -18.81
CA ALA A 52 -35.69 -12.21 -18.02
C ALA A 52 -35.85 -12.87 -16.64
N THR A 53 -35.40 -14.13 -16.51
CA THR A 53 -35.43 -14.88 -15.23
C THR A 53 -34.15 -14.74 -14.40
N TRP A 54 -33.10 -14.10 -14.94
CA TRP A 54 -31.82 -13.95 -14.26
C TRP A 54 -31.83 -12.78 -13.27
N PRO A 55 -31.16 -12.90 -12.11
CA PRO A 55 -30.99 -11.81 -11.17
C PRO A 55 -30.34 -10.59 -11.83
N ASP A 56 -30.97 -9.43 -11.66
CA ASP A 56 -30.46 -8.14 -12.16
C ASP A 56 -29.02 -7.84 -11.71
N ALA A 57 -28.59 -8.36 -10.56
CA ALA A 57 -27.28 -8.09 -9.97
C ALA A 57 -26.13 -8.74 -10.75
N LEU A 58 -26.44 -9.79 -11.52
CA LEU A 58 -25.47 -10.49 -12.35
C LEU A 58 -25.33 -9.85 -13.73
N ARG A 59 -26.32 -9.05 -14.16
CA ARG A 59 -26.35 -8.38 -15.46
C ARG A 59 -25.67 -7.01 -15.37
N GLU A 60 -24.44 -7.04 -14.87
CA GLU A 60 -23.61 -5.86 -14.64
C GLU A 60 -22.80 -5.52 -15.90
N LEU A 61 -22.76 -4.24 -16.29
CA LEU A 61 -21.92 -3.81 -17.40
C LEU A 61 -20.47 -4.24 -17.18
N PRO A 62 -19.87 -5.05 -18.08
CA PRO A 62 -18.48 -5.46 -17.92
C PRO A 62 -17.52 -4.26 -17.95
N ALA A 63 -16.54 -4.25 -17.06
CA ALA A 63 -15.58 -3.15 -16.93
C ALA A 63 -14.81 -2.88 -18.24
N GLU A 64 -14.57 -3.91 -19.05
CA GLU A 64 -13.90 -3.82 -20.36
C GLU A 64 -14.67 -2.98 -21.39
N ASP A 65 -16.01 -2.94 -21.27
CA ASP A 65 -16.90 -2.20 -22.17
C ASP A 65 -17.46 -0.93 -21.52
N ALA A 66 -17.01 -0.59 -20.30
CA ALA A 66 -17.42 0.65 -19.61
C ALA A 66 -17.03 1.92 -20.39
N ASP A 67 -15.99 1.84 -21.24
CA ASP A 67 -15.48 2.94 -22.06
C ASP A 67 -15.84 2.82 -23.55
N ALA A 68 -16.59 1.79 -23.96
CA ALA A 68 -16.93 1.59 -25.37
C ALA A 68 -17.97 2.63 -25.88
N PRO A 69 -18.00 2.97 -27.18
CA PRO A 69 -19.04 3.84 -27.76
C PRO A 69 -20.42 3.21 -27.59
N TRP A 70 -21.33 3.86 -26.83
CA TRP A 70 -22.65 3.30 -26.50
C TRP A 70 -23.76 3.72 -27.46
N ILE A 71 -23.58 4.81 -28.22
CA ILE A 71 -24.56 5.25 -29.21
C ILE A 71 -24.79 4.13 -30.24
N GLY A 72 -26.02 3.60 -30.26
CA GLY A 72 -26.44 2.59 -31.23
C GLY A 72 -25.99 1.16 -30.94
N ASP A 73 -25.60 0.81 -29.71
CA ASP A 73 -25.40 -0.60 -29.32
C ASP A 73 -26.65 -1.15 -28.59
N PRO A 74 -27.44 -2.02 -29.23
CA PRO A 74 -28.70 -2.50 -28.64
C PRO A 74 -28.49 -3.51 -27.51
N ARG A 75 -27.25 -3.99 -27.26
CA ARG A 75 -26.92 -4.87 -26.12
C ARG A 75 -27.19 -4.21 -24.76
N TRP A 76 -27.18 -2.87 -24.69
CA TRP A 76 -27.48 -2.12 -23.46
C TRP A 76 -28.87 -2.43 -22.88
N SER A 77 -29.83 -2.83 -23.73
CA SER A 77 -31.16 -3.27 -23.29
C SER A 77 -31.13 -4.49 -22.35
N LEU A 78 -30.03 -5.24 -22.33
CA LEU A 78 -29.81 -6.40 -21.45
C LEU A 78 -29.21 -6.04 -20.09
N VAL A 79 -28.55 -4.88 -19.98
CA VAL A 79 -27.85 -4.44 -18.76
C VAL A 79 -28.87 -4.03 -17.70
N ARG A 80 -28.64 -4.44 -16.45
CA ARG A 80 -29.48 -4.06 -15.31
C ARG A 80 -28.69 -3.42 -14.17
N SER A 81 -27.39 -3.70 -14.07
CA SER A 81 -26.49 -3.13 -13.07
C SER A 81 -25.35 -2.37 -13.72
N VAL A 82 -24.98 -1.22 -13.17
CA VAL A 82 -23.89 -0.39 -13.69
C VAL A 82 -23.03 0.11 -12.55
N GLU A 83 -21.71 0.04 -12.73
CA GLU A 83 -20.72 0.77 -11.95
C GLU A 83 -20.22 1.97 -12.76
N VAL A 84 -20.33 3.17 -12.21
CA VAL A 84 -20.18 4.43 -12.97
C VAL A 84 -18.74 4.94 -12.92
N SER A 85 -17.88 4.64 -13.89
CA SER A 85 -16.46 5.06 -13.83
C SER A 85 -16.23 6.60 -13.95
N GLU A 86 -15.07 7.10 -13.49
CA GLU A 86 -14.68 8.52 -13.63
C GLU A 86 -14.60 9.00 -15.08
N ARG A 87 -14.24 8.09 -16.01
CA ARG A 87 -14.06 8.37 -17.44
C ARG A 87 -15.35 8.79 -18.13
N TRP A 88 -16.48 8.39 -17.56
CA TRP A 88 -17.79 8.77 -18.07
C TRP A 88 -18.00 10.30 -18.01
N ALA A 89 -17.33 11.01 -17.10
CA ALA A 89 -17.54 12.46 -16.96
C ALA A 89 -17.01 13.29 -18.13
N GLU A 90 -16.06 12.76 -18.89
CA GLU A 90 -15.52 13.37 -20.10
C GLU A 90 -16.35 13.07 -21.35
N ARG A 91 -17.36 12.19 -21.23
CA ARG A 91 -18.13 11.70 -22.36
C ARG A 91 -19.32 12.60 -22.67
N SER A 92 -19.33 13.12 -23.90
CA SER A 92 -20.39 13.98 -24.43
C SER A 92 -21.67 13.21 -24.79
N ASP A 93 -21.59 11.89 -24.90
CA ASP A 93 -22.69 11.01 -25.32
C ASP A 93 -23.55 10.48 -24.17
N LEU A 94 -23.27 10.84 -22.91
CA LEU A 94 -23.94 10.29 -21.72
C LEU A 94 -25.46 10.45 -21.78
N ASP A 95 -25.91 11.52 -22.42
CA ASP A 95 -27.33 11.80 -22.46
C ASP A 95 -28.14 10.77 -23.27
N ALA A 96 -27.49 10.02 -24.15
CA ALA A 96 -28.10 8.99 -24.98
C ALA A 96 -28.14 7.59 -24.36
N LEU A 97 -27.63 7.41 -23.12
CA LEU A 97 -27.68 6.11 -22.43
C LEU A 97 -29.11 5.70 -22.08
N PRO A 98 -29.54 4.44 -22.39
CA PRO A 98 -30.88 3.94 -22.08
C PRO A 98 -31.02 3.58 -20.59
N MET A 99 -30.98 4.60 -19.73
CA MET A 99 -30.99 4.47 -18.27
C MET A 99 -32.30 3.89 -17.71
N GLU A 100 -33.38 3.91 -18.50
CA GLU A 100 -34.70 3.37 -18.13
C GLU A 100 -34.67 1.87 -17.79
N ALA A 101 -33.75 1.12 -18.39
CA ALA A 101 -33.60 -0.32 -18.16
C ALA A 101 -32.77 -0.65 -16.90
N ILE A 102 -32.04 0.33 -16.35
CA ILE A 102 -31.12 0.11 -15.23
C ILE A 102 -31.89 0.04 -13.91
N THR A 103 -31.65 -1.03 -13.15
CA THR A 103 -32.28 -1.27 -11.85
C THR A 103 -31.27 -1.20 -10.70
N ARG A 104 -29.96 -1.23 -10.96
CA ARG A 104 -28.91 -1.07 -9.95
C ARG A 104 -27.80 -0.12 -10.39
N VAL A 105 -27.37 0.75 -9.50
CA VAL A 105 -26.25 1.68 -9.72
C VAL A 105 -25.27 1.61 -8.55
N ARG A 106 -23.97 1.50 -8.85
CA ARG A 106 -22.88 1.55 -7.87
C ARG A 106 -21.93 2.73 -8.15
N LEU A 107 -21.57 3.43 -7.08
CA LEU A 107 -20.70 4.61 -7.07
C LEU A 107 -19.56 4.45 -6.04
N THR A 108 -18.33 4.79 -6.44
CA THR A 108 -17.11 4.74 -5.61
C THR A 108 -16.38 6.11 -5.57
N ARG A 109 -15.38 6.28 -4.67
CA ARG A 109 -14.78 7.57 -4.26
C ARG A 109 -14.25 8.39 -5.42
N ALA A 110 -13.60 7.70 -6.34
CA ALA A 110 -13.04 8.27 -7.55
C ALA A 110 -14.12 9.03 -8.34
N GLN A 111 -15.30 8.42 -8.42
CA GLN A 111 -16.37 8.76 -9.35
C GLN A 111 -17.20 9.98 -8.91
N LEU A 112 -17.08 10.42 -7.65
CA LEU A 112 -17.90 11.52 -7.10
C LEU A 112 -17.31 12.93 -7.31
N THR A 113 -16.03 13.03 -7.66
CA THR A 113 -15.30 14.30 -7.84
C THR A 113 -15.82 15.16 -9.00
N ARG A 114 -16.64 14.61 -9.90
CA ARG A 114 -17.21 15.31 -11.09
C ARG A 114 -18.73 15.47 -11.00
N TYR A 115 -19.14 16.17 -9.95
CA TYR A 115 -20.50 16.49 -9.52
C TYR A 115 -21.62 16.67 -10.59
N ARG A 116 -21.38 17.36 -11.71
CA ARG A 116 -22.41 17.58 -12.76
C ARG A 116 -22.85 16.28 -13.47
N MET A 117 -21.98 15.27 -13.48
CA MET A 117 -22.22 14.00 -14.15
C MET A 117 -23.23 13.11 -13.38
N LEU A 118 -23.15 13.09 -12.05
CA LEU A 118 -24.06 12.32 -11.20
C LEU A 118 -25.48 12.84 -11.26
N GLN A 119 -25.65 14.17 -11.23
CA GLN A 119 -26.96 14.81 -11.43
C GLN A 119 -27.55 14.48 -12.81
N ARG A 120 -26.70 14.30 -13.83
CA ARG A 120 -27.13 13.92 -15.19
C ARG A 120 -27.50 12.45 -15.29
N LEU A 121 -26.83 11.55 -14.56
CA LEU A 121 -27.08 10.10 -14.65
C LEU A 121 -28.18 9.61 -13.71
N ILE A 122 -28.30 10.22 -12.53
CA ILE A 122 -29.11 9.72 -11.42
C ILE A 122 -30.16 10.77 -11.08
N SER A 123 -31.31 10.66 -11.74
CA SER A 123 -32.54 11.39 -11.43
C SER A 123 -33.73 10.46 -11.65
N ASP A 124 -34.85 10.73 -10.98
CA ASP A 124 -36.07 9.90 -11.06
C ASP A 124 -36.59 9.80 -12.51
N ALA A 125 -36.50 10.91 -13.25
CA ALA A 125 -36.87 10.97 -14.66
C ALA A 125 -36.03 10.06 -15.58
N ARG A 126 -34.78 9.74 -15.20
CA ARG A 126 -33.85 8.92 -16.00
C ARG A 126 -33.78 7.47 -15.56
N THR A 127 -34.00 7.21 -14.27
CA THR A 127 -33.85 5.89 -13.65
C THR A 127 -35.13 5.50 -12.88
N PRO A 128 -36.30 5.51 -13.55
CA PRO A 128 -37.58 5.26 -12.87
C PRO A 128 -37.68 3.85 -12.28
N ASN A 129 -36.91 2.90 -12.80
CA ASN A 129 -36.90 1.49 -12.37
C ASN A 129 -35.78 1.16 -11.37
N LEU A 130 -35.13 2.17 -10.79
CA LEU A 130 -34.03 1.95 -9.84
C LEU A 130 -34.51 1.21 -8.59
N ARG A 131 -33.90 0.06 -8.32
CA ARG A 131 -34.16 -0.81 -7.18
C ARG A 131 -33.02 -0.83 -6.16
N ALA A 132 -31.77 -0.65 -6.60
CA ALA A 132 -30.63 -0.55 -5.68
C ALA A 132 -29.69 0.60 -6.02
N LEU A 133 -29.32 1.39 -5.02
CA LEU A 133 -28.35 2.47 -5.13
C LEU A 133 -27.25 2.26 -4.09
N HIS A 134 -26.03 2.00 -4.53
CA HIS A 134 -24.87 1.81 -3.65
C HIS A 134 -23.87 2.93 -3.85
N ILE A 135 -23.50 3.59 -2.77
CA ILE A 135 -22.51 4.66 -2.72
C ILE A 135 -21.56 4.29 -1.59
N THR A 136 -20.32 3.93 -1.89
CA THR A 136 -19.40 3.29 -0.92
C THR A 136 -18.21 4.16 -0.51
N SER A 137 -18.20 5.43 -0.91
CA SER A 137 -17.19 6.42 -0.51
C SER A 137 -17.46 7.76 -1.20
N GLY A 138 -17.45 8.90 -0.50
CA GLY A 138 -17.84 10.23 -1.01
C GLY A 138 -17.95 11.31 0.06
N THR A 139 -18.34 12.54 -0.29
CA THR A 139 -18.62 13.60 0.72
C THR A 139 -20.12 13.79 0.95
N ALA A 140 -20.52 14.15 2.18
CA ALA A 140 -21.91 14.40 2.56
C ALA A 140 -22.61 15.48 1.70
N GLU A 141 -21.86 16.47 1.21
CA GLU A 141 -22.40 17.58 0.42
C GLU A 141 -22.73 17.17 -1.03
N GLU A 142 -21.95 16.23 -1.59
CA GLU A 142 -22.25 15.58 -2.87
C GLU A 142 -23.50 14.70 -2.77
N LEU A 143 -23.65 13.98 -1.65
CA LEU A 143 -24.82 13.16 -1.36
C LEU A 143 -26.10 13.99 -1.29
N LYS A 144 -26.05 15.08 -0.53
CA LYS A 144 -27.19 15.97 -0.29
C LYS A 144 -27.78 16.52 -1.58
N ARG A 145 -26.93 16.90 -2.53
CA ARG A 145 -27.38 17.47 -3.80
C ARG A 145 -27.73 16.41 -4.85
N THR A 146 -27.23 15.18 -4.73
CA THR A 146 -27.62 14.03 -5.56
C THR A 146 -29.00 13.48 -5.13
N LEU A 147 -29.21 13.31 -3.82
CA LEU A 147 -30.50 12.87 -3.24
C LEU A 147 -31.57 13.97 -3.23
N GLN A 148 -31.21 15.22 -3.57
CA GLN A 148 -32.20 16.27 -3.80
C GLN A 148 -33.04 16.04 -5.08
N LEU A 149 -32.62 15.16 -5.99
CA LEU A 149 -33.12 15.07 -7.38
C LEU A 149 -34.04 13.87 -7.70
N GLY A 150 -34.38 12.98 -6.75
CA GLY A 150 -35.29 11.87 -7.06
C GLY A 150 -36.04 11.28 -5.86
N GLU A 151 -37.26 10.79 -6.09
CA GLU A 151 -38.12 10.14 -5.08
C GLU A 151 -38.04 8.59 -5.13
N TRP A 152 -37.56 7.99 -6.23
CA TRP A 152 -37.36 6.55 -6.48
C TRP A 152 -38.35 5.62 -5.73
N PRO A 153 -39.62 5.58 -6.15
CA PRO A 153 -40.66 4.82 -5.46
C PRO A 153 -40.42 3.29 -5.47
N HIS A 154 -39.55 2.79 -6.34
CA HIS A 154 -39.20 1.38 -6.49
C HIS A 154 -37.87 0.98 -5.84
N LEU A 155 -37.21 1.90 -5.12
CA LEU A 155 -35.93 1.62 -4.48
C LEU A 155 -36.11 0.64 -3.32
N GLU A 156 -35.54 -0.56 -3.45
CA GLU A 156 -35.56 -1.65 -2.48
C GLU A 156 -34.32 -1.61 -1.57
N GLU A 157 -33.18 -1.13 -2.06
CA GLU A 157 -31.89 -1.15 -1.36
C GLU A 157 -31.14 0.18 -1.51
N LEU A 158 -30.80 0.79 -0.38
CA LEU A 158 -30.01 2.01 -0.31
C LEU A 158 -28.78 1.78 0.57
N ARG A 159 -27.59 1.84 -0.03
CA ARG A 159 -26.32 1.72 0.68
C ARG A 159 -25.52 3.00 0.56
N LEU A 160 -25.22 3.60 1.69
CA LEU A 160 -24.51 4.85 1.86
C LEU A 160 -23.33 4.62 2.81
N VAL A 161 -22.28 3.95 2.35
CA VAL A 161 -21.20 3.43 3.21
C VAL A 161 -19.94 4.30 3.10
N ASP A 162 -19.29 4.62 4.22
CA ASP A 162 -18.02 5.37 4.28
C ASP A 162 -18.06 6.74 3.58
N LEU A 163 -19.17 7.48 3.73
CA LEU A 163 -19.42 8.76 3.03
C LEU A 163 -19.13 10.00 3.88
N ASN A 164 -18.61 9.79 5.09
CA ASN A 164 -18.51 10.83 6.10
C ASN A 164 -19.85 11.58 6.30
N LEU A 165 -20.96 10.85 6.26
CA LEU A 165 -22.29 11.42 6.37
C LEU A 165 -22.57 11.83 7.83
N THR A 166 -22.59 13.13 8.10
CA THR A 166 -22.98 13.66 9.41
C THR A 166 -24.50 13.59 9.61
N ASP A 167 -24.98 13.76 10.84
CA ASP A 167 -26.42 13.73 11.18
C ASP A 167 -27.25 14.63 10.26
N TRP A 168 -26.78 15.85 10.03
CA TRP A 168 -27.48 16.82 9.20
C TRP A 168 -27.55 16.39 7.72
N GLY A 169 -26.50 15.75 7.20
CA GLY A 169 -26.51 15.16 5.87
C GLY A 169 -27.48 13.99 5.78
N PHE A 170 -27.55 13.16 6.84
CA PHE A 170 -28.48 12.05 6.92
C PHE A 170 -29.93 12.49 7.08
N THR A 171 -30.20 13.63 7.72
CA THR A 171 -31.55 14.24 7.80
C THR A 171 -32.18 14.43 6.41
N VAL A 172 -31.36 14.65 5.37
CA VAL A 172 -31.85 14.78 3.99
C VAL A 172 -32.40 13.45 3.46
N VAL A 173 -31.76 12.33 3.83
CA VAL A 173 -32.21 10.98 3.49
C VAL A 173 -33.50 10.65 4.22
N THR A 174 -33.55 10.91 5.53
CA THR A 174 -34.70 10.58 6.41
C THR A 174 -35.94 11.41 6.12
N LYS A 175 -35.80 12.60 5.52
CA LYS A 175 -36.94 13.40 5.04
C LYS A 175 -37.60 12.88 3.76
N ARG A 176 -37.03 11.86 3.11
CA ARG A 176 -37.56 11.28 1.86
C ARG A 176 -38.43 10.05 2.14
N SER A 177 -39.41 9.85 1.25
CA SER A 177 -40.27 8.67 1.27
C SER A 177 -39.72 7.61 0.31
N PHE A 178 -39.32 6.46 0.85
CA PHE A 178 -38.93 5.29 0.06
C PHE A 178 -39.90 4.13 0.35
N PRO A 179 -41.05 4.05 -0.35
CA PRO A 179 -42.12 3.11 -0.01
C PRO A 179 -41.75 1.64 -0.26
N ALA A 180 -40.77 1.38 -1.14
CA ALA A 180 -40.28 0.04 -1.46
C ALA A 180 -39.05 -0.39 -0.65
N LEU A 181 -38.44 0.49 0.15
CA LEU A 181 -37.14 0.25 0.79
C LEU A 181 -37.20 -0.92 1.78
N GLU A 182 -36.37 -1.94 1.54
CA GLU A 182 -36.21 -3.12 2.39
C GLU A 182 -34.87 -3.10 3.14
N VAL A 183 -33.81 -2.56 2.53
CA VAL A 183 -32.44 -2.56 3.07
C VAL A 183 -31.88 -1.13 3.11
N LEU A 184 -31.49 -0.69 4.31
CA LEU A 184 -30.73 0.54 4.51
C LEU A 184 -29.38 0.20 5.15
N ASP A 185 -28.30 0.58 4.47
CA ASP A 185 -26.94 0.49 5.01
C ASP A 185 -26.31 1.88 5.05
N VAL A 186 -25.96 2.35 6.24
CA VAL A 186 -25.30 3.65 6.45
C VAL A 186 -24.01 3.48 7.25
N SER A 187 -23.40 2.30 7.13
CA SER A 187 -22.19 1.94 7.88
C SER A 187 -21.01 2.87 7.55
N GLY A 188 -20.11 3.08 8.52
CA GLY A 188 -18.89 3.88 8.31
C GLY A 188 -19.10 5.39 8.26
N ASN A 189 -20.26 5.89 8.71
CA ASN A 189 -20.57 7.31 8.79
C ASN A 189 -20.62 7.78 10.25
N PRO A 190 -20.20 9.02 10.57
CA PRO A 190 -20.18 9.57 11.92
C PRO A 190 -21.58 9.96 12.45
N LEU A 191 -22.59 9.11 12.26
CA LEU A 191 -23.97 9.32 12.69
C LEU A 191 -24.13 9.16 14.20
N THR A 192 -24.78 10.11 14.87
CA THR A 192 -24.99 10.15 16.32
C THR A 192 -26.43 9.82 16.72
N ASP A 193 -26.77 9.99 18.00
CA ASP A 193 -28.14 9.82 18.52
C ASP A 193 -29.18 10.70 17.81
N GLN A 194 -28.79 11.84 17.23
CA GLN A 194 -29.71 12.65 16.43
C GLN A 194 -30.12 11.93 15.13
N ALA A 195 -29.17 11.32 14.41
CA ALA A 195 -29.49 10.53 13.23
C ALA A 195 -30.38 9.33 13.55
N ALA A 196 -30.18 8.69 14.72
CA ALA A 196 -31.06 7.63 15.19
C ALA A 196 -32.50 8.13 15.43
N ARG A 197 -32.68 9.33 16.02
CA ARG A 197 -34.01 9.96 16.18
C ARG A 197 -34.67 10.25 14.83
N ASP A 198 -33.92 10.81 13.89
CA ASP A 198 -34.41 11.12 12.54
C ASP A 198 -34.80 9.83 11.80
N LEU A 199 -34.03 8.76 11.95
CA LEU A 199 -34.32 7.43 11.40
C LEU A 199 -35.64 6.89 11.95
N VAL A 200 -35.86 6.98 13.27
CA VAL A 200 -37.10 6.54 13.92
C VAL A 200 -38.31 7.25 13.30
N GLN A 201 -38.23 8.58 13.12
CA GLN A 201 -39.30 9.37 12.51
C GLN A 201 -39.54 8.99 11.04
N ALA A 202 -38.47 8.73 10.27
CA ALA A 202 -38.57 8.39 8.86
C ALA A 202 -39.18 7.01 8.58
N THR A 203 -39.12 6.09 9.56
CA THR A 203 -39.59 4.72 9.35
C THR A 203 -41.08 4.58 9.03
N GLU A 204 -41.90 5.61 9.29
CA GLU A 204 -43.29 5.68 8.81
C GLU A 204 -43.38 5.72 7.28
N GLY A 205 -42.44 6.41 6.62
CA GLY A 205 -42.31 6.50 5.17
C GLY A 205 -41.67 5.27 4.53
N TRP A 206 -41.07 4.36 5.31
CA TRP A 206 -40.35 3.17 4.84
C TRP A 206 -41.02 1.87 5.34
N PRO A 207 -42.26 1.57 4.91
CA PRO A 207 -43.07 0.53 5.50
C PRO A 207 -42.52 -0.89 5.32
N ARG A 208 -41.63 -1.09 4.34
CA ARG A 208 -41.03 -2.39 4.00
C ARG A 208 -39.65 -2.63 4.61
N LEU A 209 -39.11 -1.68 5.39
CA LEU A 209 -37.75 -1.79 5.92
C LEU A 209 -37.60 -3.03 6.81
N ARG A 210 -36.65 -3.89 6.44
CA ARG A 210 -36.37 -5.18 7.08
C ARG A 210 -34.91 -5.35 7.47
N ALA A 211 -33.98 -4.65 6.83
CA ALA A 211 -32.56 -4.71 7.17
C ALA A 211 -32.02 -3.31 7.41
N LEU A 212 -31.35 -3.14 8.54
CA LEU A 212 -30.75 -1.89 8.96
C LEU A 212 -29.31 -2.14 9.41
N HIS A 213 -28.35 -1.54 8.70
CA HIS A 213 -26.92 -1.67 8.99
C HIS A 213 -26.35 -0.33 9.44
N LEU A 214 -25.89 -0.30 10.70
CA LEU A 214 -25.42 0.90 11.41
C LEU A 214 -23.99 0.71 11.94
N ASN A 215 -23.18 -0.09 11.23
CA ASN A 215 -21.85 -0.45 11.68
C ASN A 215 -20.92 0.75 11.68
N GLN A 216 -20.04 0.90 12.69
CA GLN A 216 -19.07 1.99 12.77
C GLN A 216 -19.73 3.39 12.74
N THR A 217 -20.94 3.50 13.30
CA THR A 217 -21.59 4.78 13.58
C THR A 217 -21.25 5.25 14.99
N ARG A 218 -21.53 6.53 15.30
CA ARG A 218 -21.39 7.14 16.63
C ARG A 218 -22.72 7.18 17.40
N ILE A 219 -23.65 6.26 17.10
CA ILE A 219 -24.92 6.15 17.81
C ILE A 219 -24.62 5.73 19.25
N GLY A 220 -25.11 6.51 20.19
CA GLY A 220 -24.98 6.30 21.63
C GLY A 220 -26.22 5.65 22.24
N GLU A 221 -26.32 5.76 23.56
CA GLU A 221 -27.34 5.07 24.35
C GLU A 221 -28.76 5.55 24.04
N GLN A 222 -28.97 6.86 23.89
CA GLN A 222 -30.32 7.38 23.65
C GLN A 222 -30.82 7.04 22.24
N GLY A 223 -29.94 7.04 21.25
CA GLY A 223 -30.28 6.68 19.88
C GLY A 223 -30.66 5.21 19.78
N LEU A 224 -29.90 4.32 20.41
CA LEU A 224 -30.21 2.89 20.43
C LEU A 224 -31.54 2.59 21.15
N LEU A 225 -31.78 3.19 22.31
CA LEU A 225 -33.07 3.06 23.03
C LEU A 225 -34.25 3.58 22.20
N GLY A 226 -34.06 4.71 21.50
CA GLY A 226 -35.05 5.26 20.59
C GLY A 226 -35.37 4.31 19.43
N LEU A 227 -34.35 3.72 18.81
CA LEU A 227 -34.53 2.70 17.76
C LEU A 227 -35.25 1.47 18.30
N ILE A 228 -34.98 1.07 19.55
CA ILE A 228 -35.61 -0.09 20.18
C ILE A 228 -37.12 0.14 20.43
N ALA A 229 -37.48 1.35 20.83
CA ALA A 229 -38.86 1.74 21.09
C ALA A 229 -39.67 2.04 19.80
N ALA A 230 -39.01 2.11 18.64
CA ALA A 230 -39.66 2.50 17.40
C ALA A 230 -40.68 1.44 16.91
N PRO A 231 -41.89 1.84 16.47
CA PRO A 231 -42.89 0.92 15.95
C PRO A 231 -42.40 0.06 14.77
N ALA A 232 -41.51 0.63 13.93
CA ALA A 232 -40.94 -0.06 12.77
C ALA A 232 -39.92 -1.15 13.15
N ALA A 233 -39.36 -1.11 14.36
CA ALA A 233 -38.33 -2.03 14.77
C ALA A 233 -38.82 -3.49 14.86
N GLY A 234 -40.12 -3.70 15.09
CA GLY A 234 -40.76 -5.01 15.03
C GLY A 234 -40.78 -5.65 13.64
N ARG A 235 -40.48 -4.90 12.57
CA ARG A 235 -40.44 -5.41 11.17
C ARG A 235 -39.04 -5.89 10.76
N LEU A 236 -38.02 -5.47 11.50
CA LEU A 236 -36.63 -5.77 11.19
C LEU A 236 -36.35 -7.28 11.28
N ARG A 237 -35.64 -7.78 10.27
CA ARG A 237 -35.11 -9.14 10.12
C ARG A 237 -33.58 -9.15 10.21
N ALA A 238 -32.92 -8.04 9.94
CA ALA A 238 -31.48 -7.90 10.12
C ALA A 238 -31.18 -6.55 10.78
N LEU A 239 -30.30 -6.58 11.78
CA LEU A 239 -29.83 -5.41 12.51
C LEU A 239 -28.36 -5.62 12.84
N SER A 240 -27.48 -4.72 12.39
CA SER A 240 -26.05 -4.79 12.67
C SER A 240 -25.51 -3.52 13.30
N PHE A 241 -24.69 -3.70 14.33
CA PHE A 241 -24.05 -2.63 15.09
C PHE A 241 -22.62 -2.99 15.44
N ASN A 242 -21.68 -2.13 15.06
CA ASN A 242 -20.27 -2.35 15.35
C ASN A 242 -19.68 -1.17 16.11
N GLY A 243 -19.02 -1.44 17.24
CA GLY A 243 -18.25 -0.44 17.98
C GLY A 243 -19.07 0.56 18.79
N LEU A 244 -20.33 0.24 19.12
CA LEU A 244 -21.17 1.13 19.93
C LEU A 244 -20.59 1.29 21.35
N GLN A 245 -20.51 2.55 21.80
CA GLN A 245 -20.12 2.90 23.16
C GLN A 245 -21.38 3.04 24.04
N VAL A 246 -22.09 1.93 24.26
CA VAL A 246 -23.30 1.88 25.09
C VAL A 246 -23.11 0.97 26.30
N THR A 247 -23.89 1.20 27.36
CA THR A 247 -23.74 0.45 28.62
C THR A 247 -24.31 -0.97 28.52
N GLU A 248 -23.90 -1.84 29.43
CA GLU A 248 -24.45 -3.20 29.56
C GLU A 248 -25.98 -3.19 29.75
N ALA A 249 -26.51 -2.21 30.49
CA ALA A 249 -27.95 -2.03 30.70
C ALA A 249 -28.70 -1.74 29.39
N THR A 250 -28.12 -0.91 28.51
CA THR A 250 -28.67 -0.63 27.18
C THR A 250 -28.72 -1.90 26.31
N TRP A 251 -27.66 -2.72 26.36
CA TRP A 251 -27.62 -4.00 25.66
C TRP A 251 -28.66 -4.99 26.18
N LEU A 252 -28.85 -5.07 27.50
CA LEU A 252 -29.91 -5.88 28.10
C LEU A 252 -31.30 -5.42 27.66
N ALA A 253 -31.54 -4.11 27.56
CA ALA A 253 -32.78 -3.57 27.04
C ALA A 253 -33.02 -3.99 25.57
N LEU A 254 -31.97 -4.01 24.73
CA LEU A 254 -32.06 -4.54 23.37
C LEU A 254 -32.43 -6.03 23.36
N VAL A 255 -31.76 -6.85 24.18
CA VAL A 255 -32.04 -8.30 24.30
C VAL A 255 -33.48 -8.58 24.72
N GLN A 256 -34.02 -7.76 25.63
CA GLN A 256 -35.38 -7.88 26.15
C GLN A 256 -36.44 -7.31 25.19
N SER A 257 -36.02 -6.58 24.15
CA SER A 257 -36.93 -5.97 23.21
C SER A 257 -37.58 -6.98 22.26
N PRO A 258 -38.79 -6.68 21.72
CA PRO A 258 -39.44 -7.52 20.72
C PRO A 258 -38.65 -7.68 19.41
N ILE A 259 -37.68 -6.79 19.15
CA ILE A 259 -36.90 -6.74 17.90
C ILE A 259 -36.12 -8.03 17.73
N VAL A 260 -35.42 -8.48 18.78
CA VAL A 260 -34.63 -9.72 18.75
C VAL A 260 -35.49 -10.94 18.40
N GLY A 261 -36.79 -10.89 18.74
CA GLY A 261 -37.80 -11.89 18.36
C GLY A 261 -38.00 -12.12 16.86
N ASN A 262 -37.66 -11.12 16.03
CA ASN A 262 -37.92 -11.12 14.60
C ASN A 262 -36.68 -11.23 13.73
N LEU A 263 -35.48 -11.11 14.32
CA LEU A 263 -34.21 -11.12 13.60
C LEU A 263 -33.82 -12.52 13.11
N GLU A 264 -33.37 -12.58 11.86
CA GLU A 264 -32.71 -13.74 11.24
C GLU A 264 -31.18 -13.57 11.24
N THR A 265 -30.69 -12.33 11.30
CA THR A 265 -29.27 -12.01 11.39
C THR A 265 -29.04 -11.02 12.53
N LEU A 266 -28.11 -11.36 13.41
CA LEU A 266 -27.68 -10.54 14.54
C LEU A 266 -26.15 -10.43 14.50
N ASP A 267 -25.65 -9.22 14.27
CA ASP A 267 -24.22 -8.93 14.13
C ASP A 267 -23.82 -7.81 15.09
N TRP A 268 -23.15 -8.18 16.18
CA TRP A 268 -22.71 -7.31 17.26
C TRP A 268 -21.19 -7.30 17.36
N LEU A 269 -20.49 -7.09 16.25
CA LEU A 269 -19.03 -7.09 16.19
C LEU A 269 -18.41 -5.92 16.99
N ARG A 270 -17.34 -6.17 17.77
CA ARG A 270 -16.46 -5.15 18.37
C ARG A 270 -17.11 -4.16 19.37
N ASN A 271 -18.09 -4.59 20.15
CA ASN A 271 -18.71 -3.80 21.23
C ASN A 271 -18.02 -4.10 22.58
N ARG A 272 -17.03 -3.27 22.95
CA ARG A 272 -16.17 -3.46 24.14
C ARG A 272 -16.90 -3.54 25.49
N HIS A 273 -18.17 -3.13 25.54
CA HIS A 273 -18.99 -3.05 26.76
C HIS A 273 -20.16 -4.04 26.79
N LEU A 274 -20.21 -5.05 25.90
CA LEU A 274 -21.32 -6.02 25.87
C LEU A 274 -21.30 -6.98 27.08
N GLY A 275 -20.14 -7.49 27.47
CA GLY A 275 -19.98 -8.36 28.65
C GLY A 275 -20.65 -9.75 28.55
N ASP A 276 -20.20 -10.72 29.35
CA ASP A 276 -20.74 -12.09 29.31
C ASP A 276 -22.22 -12.17 29.75
N ALA A 277 -22.66 -11.30 30.65
CA ALA A 277 -24.01 -11.32 31.20
C ALA A 277 -25.10 -10.99 30.15
N VAL A 278 -24.82 -10.13 29.19
CA VAL A 278 -25.73 -9.86 28.05
C VAL A 278 -25.89 -11.11 27.19
N VAL A 279 -24.80 -11.82 26.89
CA VAL A 279 -24.86 -13.06 26.10
C VAL A 279 -25.58 -14.16 26.87
N GLU A 280 -25.41 -14.24 28.20
CA GLU A 280 -26.17 -15.17 29.04
C GLU A 280 -27.68 -14.93 28.98
N GLN A 281 -28.11 -13.68 28.95
CA GLN A 281 -29.53 -13.33 28.79
C GLN A 281 -30.00 -13.53 27.35
N LEU A 282 -29.19 -13.18 26.36
CA LEU A 282 -29.49 -13.42 24.95
C LEU A 282 -29.70 -14.91 24.69
N ALA A 283 -28.85 -15.77 25.25
CA ALA A 283 -28.96 -17.23 25.13
C ALA A 283 -30.28 -17.78 25.71
N ARG A 284 -30.85 -17.13 26.72
CA ARG A 284 -32.17 -17.47 27.29
C ARG A 284 -33.34 -16.86 26.51
N SER A 285 -33.08 -15.92 25.60
CA SER A 285 -34.12 -15.22 24.86
C SER A 285 -34.74 -16.14 23.80
N PRO A 286 -36.08 -16.29 23.77
CA PRO A 286 -36.78 -16.99 22.71
C PRO A 286 -36.56 -16.37 21.33
N GLY A 287 -36.11 -15.10 21.26
CA GLY A 287 -35.91 -14.40 19.99
C GLY A 287 -34.81 -14.98 19.11
N LEU A 288 -33.89 -15.75 19.69
CA LEU A 288 -32.89 -16.50 18.94
C LEU A 288 -33.48 -17.62 18.06
N ALA A 289 -34.75 -17.99 18.24
CA ALA A 289 -35.42 -19.08 17.50
C ALA A 289 -35.44 -18.91 15.98
N ARG A 290 -35.34 -17.67 15.49
CA ARG A 290 -35.33 -17.35 14.04
C ARG A 290 -33.94 -17.05 13.50
N VAL A 291 -32.95 -16.86 14.37
CA VAL A 291 -31.60 -16.44 13.99
C VAL A 291 -30.90 -17.54 13.21
N ARG A 292 -30.41 -17.19 12.01
CA ARG A 292 -29.62 -18.02 11.11
C ARG A 292 -28.15 -17.62 11.11
N ARG A 293 -27.84 -16.34 11.34
CA ARG A 293 -26.47 -15.84 11.49
C ARG A 293 -26.33 -15.05 12.78
N LEU A 294 -25.37 -15.44 13.60
CA LEU A 294 -25.01 -14.79 14.87
C LEU A 294 -23.52 -14.45 14.82
N ASP A 295 -23.19 -13.16 14.79
CA ASP A 295 -21.81 -12.66 14.88
C ASP A 295 -21.62 -11.91 16.20
N LEU A 296 -20.70 -12.42 16.99
CA LEU A 296 -20.37 -11.98 18.34
C LEU A 296 -18.87 -11.68 18.44
N SER A 297 -18.19 -11.45 17.32
CA SER A 297 -16.73 -11.36 17.29
C SER A 297 -16.22 -10.03 17.90
N GLY A 298 -15.06 -10.03 18.57
CA GLY A 298 -14.40 -8.79 19.03
C GLY A 298 -14.97 -8.15 20.31
N ASN A 299 -15.68 -8.90 21.15
CA ASN A 299 -16.38 -8.38 22.34
C ASN A 299 -15.77 -8.83 23.67
N ALA A 300 -14.55 -9.40 23.65
CA ALA A 300 -13.86 -9.94 24.82
C ALA A 300 -14.67 -11.00 25.61
N PHE A 301 -15.48 -11.81 24.92
CA PHE A 301 -16.30 -12.85 25.56
C PHE A 301 -15.47 -14.01 26.09
N THR A 302 -15.82 -14.53 27.26
CA THR A 302 -15.10 -15.66 27.86
C THR A 302 -15.80 -17.00 27.60
N HIS A 303 -15.25 -18.07 28.19
CA HIS A 303 -15.88 -19.39 28.22
C HIS A 303 -17.31 -19.39 28.79
N ARG A 304 -17.69 -18.40 29.62
CA ARG A 304 -19.06 -18.27 30.14
C ARG A 304 -20.08 -18.00 29.03
N SER A 305 -19.78 -17.05 28.15
CA SER A 305 -20.60 -16.74 26.97
C SER A 305 -20.75 -17.96 26.06
N ALA A 306 -19.64 -18.65 25.74
CA ALA A 306 -19.67 -19.87 24.94
C ALA A 306 -20.55 -20.96 25.57
N ARG A 307 -20.46 -21.15 26.90
CA ARG A 307 -21.29 -22.11 27.64
C ARG A 307 -22.76 -21.70 27.72
N ALA A 308 -23.05 -20.40 27.75
CA ALA A 308 -24.42 -19.89 27.79
C ALA A 308 -25.12 -20.11 26.46
N LEU A 309 -24.48 -19.70 25.35
CA LEU A 309 -24.93 -20.02 24.00
C LEU A 309 -25.10 -21.53 23.83
N ALA A 310 -24.19 -22.31 24.43
CA ALA A 310 -24.25 -23.75 24.34
C ALA A 310 -25.48 -24.40 24.96
N ARG A 311 -26.06 -23.75 25.97
CA ARG A 311 -27.24 -24.21 26.69
C ARG A 311 -28.52 -23.57 26.16
N SER A 312 -28.44 -22.74 25.12
CA SER A 312 -29.62 -22.10 24.54
C SER A 312 -30.47 -23.14 23.81
N PRO A 313 -31.75 -23.33 24.20
CA PRO A 313 -32.66 -24.20 23.46
C PRO A 313 -33.17 -23.56 22.16
N HIS A 314 -32.80 -22.31 21.87
CA HIS A 314 -33.42 -21.50 20.82
C HIS A 314 -32.61 -21.45 19.52
N LEU A 315 -31.30 -21.73 19.54
CA LEU A 315 -30.42 -21.61 18.37
C LEU A 315 -30.56 -22.74 17.31
N THR A 316 -31.70 -23.42 17.27
CA THR A 316 -31.95 -24.61 16.43
C THR A 316 -31.87 -24.34 14.91
N ARG A 317 -32.03 -23.09 14.48
CA ARG A 317 -31.97 -22.66 13.06
C ARG A 317 -30.65 -21.98 12.68
N LEU A 318 -29.71 -21.87 13.64
CA LEU A 318 -28.45 -21.18 13.42
C LEU A 318 -27.61 -21.92 12.37
N ARG A 319 -27.22 -21.22 11.31
CA ARG A 319 -26.39 -21.73 10.22
C ARG A 319 -24.98 -21.18 10.25
N THR A 320 -24.80 -19.94 10.72
CA THR A 320 -23.48 -19.31 10.84
C THR A 320 -23.29 -18.76 12.23
N LEU A 321 -22.20 -19.15 12.87
CA LEU A 321 -21.76 -18.63 14.16
C LEU A 321 -20.35 -18.07 14.03
N SER A 322 -20.19 -16.79 14.35
CA SER A 322 -18.91 -16.10 14.35
C SER A 322 -18.61 -15.59 15.76
N MET A 323 -17.50 -16.03 16.33
CA MET A 323 -17.03 -15.60 17.65
C MET A 323 -15.53 -15.30 17.63
N GLY A 324 -15.02 -14.74 16.54
CA GLY A 324 -13.62 -14.37 16.41
C GLY A 324 -13.20 -13.26 17.39
N HIS A 325 -11.90 -13.07 17.61
CA HIS A 325 -11.38 -11.97 18.43
C HIS A 325 -11.96 -11.90 19.87
N ASN A 326 -12.21 -13.05 20.51
CA ASN A 326 -12.77 -13.14 21.86
C ASN A 326 -11.86 -13.90 22.84
N GLU A 327 -10.58 -14.11 22.50
CA GLU A 327 -9.62 -14.85 23.35
C GLU A 327 -10.13 -16.23 23.80
N LEU A 328 -10.96 -16.89 22.99
CA LEU A 328 -11.58 -18.16 23.35
C LEU A 328 -10.54 -19.28 23.41
N GLY A 329 -10.32 -19.83 24.60
CA GLY A 329 -9.47 -21.00 24.83
C GLY A 329 -10.13 -22.35 24.50
N PRO A 330 -9.40 -23.47 24.66
CA PRO A 330 -9.91 -24.82 24.39
C PRO A 330 -11.17 -25.17 25.20
N ASP A 331 -11.26 -24.75 26.46
CA ASP A 331 -12.42 -25.02 27.32
C ASP A 331 -13.69 -24.31 26.83
N ALA A 332 -13.53 -23.10 26.28
CA ALA A 332 -14.63 -22.36 25.67
C ALA A 332 -15.11 -23.07 24.39
N ILE A 333 -14.19 -23.59 23.59
CA ILE A 333 -14.51 -24.40 22.41
C ILE A 333 -15.17 -25.71 22.82
N GLN A 334 -14.71 -26.38 23.88
CA GLN A 334 -15.36 -27.58 24.39
C GLN A 334 -16.79 -27.29 24.83
N ALA A 335 -17.02 -26.18 25.54
CA ALA A 335 -18.35 -25.76 25.94
C ALA A 335 -19.24 -25.46 24.71
N LEU A 336 -18.70 -24.76 23.72
CA LEU A 336 -19.38 -24.49 22.45
C LEU A 336 -19.71 -25.78 21.67
N LEU A 337 -18.84 -26.79 21.74
CA LEU A 337 -19.06 -28.06 21.05
C LEU A 337 -19.98 -29.00 21.83
N ALA A 338 -20.06 -28.87 23.16
CA ALA A 338 -21.15 -29.48 23.93
C ALA A 338 -22.52 -28.90 23.50
N ALA A 339 -22.55 -27.67 22.97
CA ALA A 339 -23.71 -27.10 22.29
C ALA A 339 -24.05 -27.74 20.95
N ALA A 340 -23.12 -28.45 20.31
CA ALA A 340 -23.31 -28.90 18.93
C ALA A 340 -24.51 -29.84 18.81
N GLU A 341 -24.89 -30.54 19.90
CA GLU A 341 -26.15 -31.26 20.01
C GLU A 341 -27.39 -30.34 19.86
N ALA A 342 -27.27 -29.07 20.24
CA ALA A 342 -28.29 -28.01 20.15
C ALA A 342 -28.18 -27.10 18.91
N LEU A 343 -27.11 -27.20 18.10
CA LEU A 343 -26.90 -26.46 16.84
C LEU A 343 -26.93 -27.36 15.59
N PRO A 344 -28.00 -28.15 15.36
CA PRO A 344 -28.03 -29.17 14.30
C PRO A 344 -27.97 -28.61 12.87
N ALA A 345 -28.22 -27.31 12.71
CA ALA A 345 -28.26 -26.63 11.43
C ALA A 345 -26.95 -25.90 11.07
N LEU A 346 -25.91 -25.95 11.91
CA LEU A 346 -24.70 -25.15 11.71
C LEU A 346 -23.93 -25.56 10.45
N GLU A 347 -23.76 -24.60 9.54
CA GLU A 347 -23.07 -24.75 8.25
C GLU A 347 -21.70 -24.06 8.24
N ARG A 348 -21.54 -22.96 8.99
CA ARG A 348 -20.29 -22.19 9.09
C ARG A 348 -19.94 -21.86 10.54
N LEU A 349 -18.69 -22.08 10.90
CA LEU A 349 -18.13 -21.72 12.21
C LEU A 349 -16.87 -20.88 12.00
N GLU A 350 -16.90 -19.65 12.49
CA GLU A 350 -15.81 -18.67 12.35
C GLU A 350 -15.23 -18.32 13.72
N LEU A 351 -13.98 -18.72 13.96
CA LEU A 351 -13.29 -18.57 15.24
C LEU A 351 -11.98 -17.79 15.10
N ILE A 352 -11.81 -16.98 14.06
CA ILE A 352 -10.59 -16.21 13.78
C ILE A 352 -10.05 -15.46 15.02
N TYR A 353 -8.73 -15.41 15.21
CA TYR A 353 -8.08 -14.66 16.30
C TYR A 353 -8.61 -15.05 17.70
N ASN A 354 -8.55 -16.34 18.01
CA ASN A 354 -8.83 -16.88 19.35
C ASN A 354 -7.64 -17.71 19.85
N GLN A 355 -7.80 -18.42 20.97
CA GLN A 355 -6.75 -19.23 21.60
C GLN A 355 -7.09 -20.72 21.57
N ALA A 356 -7.68 -21.22 20.47
CA ALA A 356 -8.10 -22.61 20.37
C ALA A 356 -6.96 -23.60 20.63
N GLY A 357 -5.77 -23.32 20.10
CA GLY A 357 -4.62 -24.20 20.13
C GLY A 357 -4.86 -25.57 19.48
N ASP A 358 -3.89 -26.47 19.66
CA ASP A 358 -4.01 -27.86 19.20
C ASP A 358 -5.17 -28.61 19.86
N LEU A 359 -5.43 -28.34 21.15
CA LEU A 359 -6.49 -28.98 21.90
C LEU A 359 -7.87 -28.59 21.36
N GLY A 360 -8.11 -27.29 21.10
CA GLY A 360 -9.36 -26.80 20.53
C GLY A 360 -9.61 -27.33 19.12
N ALA A 361 -8.59 -27.33 18.25
CA ALA A 361 -8.69 -27.94 16.92
C ALA A 361 -9.00 -29.45 16.99
N SER A 362 -8.36 -30.16 17.92
CA SER A 362 -8.63 -31.58 18.19
C SER A 362 -10.04 -31.81 18.69
N LEU A 363 -10.54 -30.96 19.59
CA LEU A 363 -11.92 -31.02 20.10
C LEU A 363 -12.93 -30.79 18.98
N ILE A 364 -12.69 -29.83 18.07
CA ILE A 364 -13.55 -29.61 16.89
C ILE A 364 -13.58 -30.87 16.02
N GLY A 365 -12.43 -31.42 15.67
CA GLY A 365 -12.32 -32.66 14.89
C GLY A 365 -12.92 -33.88 15.57
N ARG A 366 -12.92 -33.91 16.91
CA ARG A 366 -13.48 -35.00 17.73
C ARG A 366 -14.94 -34.78 18.15
N SER A 367 -15.51 -33.59 18.03
CA SER A 367 -16.86 -33.32 18.52
C SER A 367 -17.90 -34.18 17.79
N ALA A 368 -18.96 -34.57 18.51
CA ALA A 368 -20.04 -35.38 17.96
C ALA A 368 -20.70 -34.62 16.80
N ARG A 369 -20.48 -35.12 15.57
CA ARG A 369 -21.16 -34.78 14.30
C ARG A 369 -21.67 -33.34 14.25
N LEU A 370 -20.90 -32.43 13.66
CA LEU A 370 -21.47 -31.22 13.04
C LEU A 370 -21.84 -31.60 11.59
N PRO A 371 -22.99 -32.26 11.35
CA PRO A 371 -23.25 -32.98 10.08
C PRO A 371 -23.39 -32.04 8.88
N ARG A 372 -23.64 -30.76 9.13
CA ARG A 372 -23.87 -29.74 8.10
C ARG A 372 -22.73 -28.75 7.95
N LEU A 373 -21.67 -28.85 8.77
CA LEU A 373 -20.55 -27.91 8.69
C LEU A 373 -19.83 -28.06 7.35
N THR A 374 -19.84 -26.98 6.58
CA THR A 374 -19.21 -26.87 5.26
C THR A 374 -18.01 -25.92 5.30
N HIS A 375 -18.02 -24.93 6.19
CA HIS A 375 -16.97 -23.93 6.33
C HIS A 375 -16.46 -23.84 7.76
N LEU A 376 -15.14 -23.88 7.93
CA LEU A 376 -14.47 -23.69 9.21
C LEU A 376 -13.31 -22.69 9.06
N ASP A 377 -13.38 -21.58 9.79
CA ASP A 377 -12.30 -20.59 9.87
C ASP A 377 -11.64 -20.64 11.25
N LEU A 378 -10.39 -21.09 11.28
CA LEU A 378 -9.54 -21.17 12.47
C LEU A 378 -8.31 -20.27 12.32
N ARG A 379 -8.38 -19.20 11.54
CA ARG A 379 -7.22 -18.30 11.37
C ARG A 379 -6.71 -17.75 12.69
N TYR A 380 -5.39 -17.63 12.85
CA TYR A 380 -4.79 -17.03 14.05
C TYR A 380 -5.28 -17.65 15.37
N ASN A 381 -5.28 -18.98 15.47
CA ASN A 381 -5.77 -19.71 16.66
C ASN A 381 -4.68 -20.48 17.41
N GLY A 382 -3.41 -20.36 16.99
CA GLY A 382 -2.31 -21.12 17.58
C GLY A 382 -2.38 -22.62 17.29
N VAL A 383 -3.03 -23.03 16.19
CA VAL A 383 -3.12 -24.43 15.76
C VAL A 383 -1.77 -24.89 15.21
N GLY A 384 -1.14 -25.88 15.83
CA GLY A 384 0.10 -26.48 15.39
C GLY A 384 -0.10 -27.77 14.59
N ASP A 385 1.00 -28.50 14.40
CA ASP A 385 1.02 -29.77 13.64
C ASP A 385 0.06 -30.83 14.21
N ALA A 386 -0.07 -30.90 15.54
CA ALA A 386 -0.90 -31.90 16.19
C ALA A 386 -2.39 -31.61 16.01
N GLY A 387 -2.80 -30.35 16.14
CA GLY A 387 -4.16 -29.91 15.92
C GLY A 387 -4.59 -30.06 14.46
N ALA A 388 -3.72 -29.68 13.51
CA ALA A 388 -3.99 -29.86 12.08
C ALA A 388 -4.18 -31.34 11.70
N ARG A 389 -3.37 -32.25 12.28
CA ARG A 389 -3.53 -33.69 12.10
C ARG A 389 -4.86 -34.19 12.67
N ASP A 390 -5.15 -33.87 13.94
CA ASP A 390 -6.36 -34.36 14.62
C ASP A 390 -7.65 -33.80 14.00
N LEU A 391 -7.64 -32.58 13.47
CA LEU A 391 -8.79 -31.95 12.82
C LEU A 391 -9.23 -32.72 11.56
N LEU A 392 -8.29 -33.29 10.81
CA LEU A 392 -8.56 -33.92 9.50
C LEU A 392 -8.56 -35.45 9.52
N GLN A 393 -7.99 -36.09 10.55
CA GLN A 393 -7.84 -37.55 10.63
C GLN A 393 -9.17 -38.33 10.83
N LEU A 394 -10.25 -37.67 11.26
CA LEU A 394 -11.53 -38.33 11.59
C LEU A 394 -12.59 -38.10 10.51
N GLU A 395 -12.47 -38.83 9.39
CA GLU A 395 -13.31 -38.74 8.17
C GLU A 395 -14.82 -38.70 8.44
N GLU A 396 -15.32 -39.49 9.39
CA GLU A 396 -16.76 -39.62 9.67
C GLU A 396 -17.40 -38.43 10.41
N ARG A 397 -16.60 -37.51 10.99
CA ARG A 397 -17.12 -36.50 11.95
C ARG A 397 -17.47 -35.15 11.32
N LEU A 398 -16.76 -34.75 10.26
CA LEU A 398 -17.02 -33.54 9.47
C LEU A 398 -17.24 -33.92 7.99
N PRO A 399 -18.34 -34.61 7.66
CA PRO A 399 -18.51 -35.25 6.35
C PRO A 399 -18.80 -34.26 5.21
N ARG A 400 -19.21 -33.02 5.52
CA ARG A 400 -19.57 -32.00 4.53
C ARG A 400 -18.60 -30.82 4.46
N LEU A 401 -17.50 -30.86 5.22
CA LEU A 401 -16.52 -29.77 5.22
C LEU A 401 -15.91 -29.67 3.82
N SER A 402 -16.08 -28.51 3.18
CA SER A 402 -15.51 -28.22 1.86
C SER A 402 -14.53 -27.05 1.88
N HIS A 403 -14.64 -26.16 2.89
CA HIS A 403 -13.81 -24.98 3.05
C HIS A 403 -13.14 -24.97 4.44
N LEU A 404 -11.81 -24.91 4.46
CA LEU A 404 -11.02 -24.83 5.69
C LEU A 404 -9.96 -23.73 5.58
N ASP A 405 -9.97 -22.79 6.53
CA ASP A 405 -8.97 -21.73 6.64
C ASP A 405 -8.13 -21.90 7.91
N LEU A 406 -6.83 -22.13 7.72
CA LEU A 406 -5.84 -22.34 8.77
C LEU A 406 -4.70 -21.30 8.72
N ARG A 407 -4.86 -20.20 7.97
CA ARG A 407 -3.81 -19.15 7.89
C ARG A 407 -3.53 -18.49 9.25
N GLY A 408 -2.33 -17.99 9.46
CA GLY A 408 -1.90 -17.38 10.72
C GLY A 408 -1.68 -18.38 11.86
N ASN A 409 -1.51 -19.66 11.56
CA ASN A 409 -1.29 -20.72 12.56
C ASN A 409 0.10 -21.34 12.41
N PRO A 410 0.75 -21.78 13.51
CA PRO A 410 2.10 -22.36 13.51
C PRO A 410 2.15 -23.81 12.98
N ILE A 411 1.59 -24.05 11.79
CA ILE A 411 1.62 -25.34 11.10
C ILE A 411 2.95 -25.44 10.33
N ARG A 412 3.67 -26.53 10.58
CA ARG A 412 4.96 -26.84 9.95
C ARG A 412 4.83 -28.10 9.09
N ASP A 413 5.96 -28.60 8.61
CA ASP A 413 6.04 -29.80 7.79
C ASP A 413 5.20 -30.99 8.26
N LYS A 414 5.22 -31.31 9.56
CA LYS A 414 4.51 -32.51 10.05
C LYS A 414 2.99 -32.32 9.95
N GLY A 415 2.49 -31.11 10.19
CA GLY A 415 1.09 -30.76 10.01
C GLY A 415 0.70 -30.76 8.54
N ALA A 416 1.48 -30.10 7.68
CA ALA A 416 1.25 -30.06 6.23
C ALA A 416 1.19 -31.45 5.59
N ARG A 417 2.11 -32.36 5.95
CA ARG A 417 2.07 -33.76 5.47
C ARG A 417 0.86 -34.54 5.98
N SER A 418 0.44 -34.26 7.20
CA SER A 418 -0.77 -34.87 7.78
C SER A 418 -2.02 -34.40 7.04
N ILE A 419 -2.10 -33.10 6.73
CA ILE A 419 -3.15 -32.50 5.90
C ILE A 419 -3.14 -33.14 4.51
N ALA A 420 -2.00 -33.18 3.83
CA ALA A 420 -1.84 -33.81 2.53
C ALA A 420 -2.32 -35.27 2.50
N ARG A 421 -1.96 -36.06 3.50
CA ARG A 421 -2.41 -37.45 3.63
C ARG A 421 -3.93 -37.54 3.83
N ALA A 422 -4.50 -36.68 4.67
CA ALA A 422 -5.94 -36.67 4.92
C ALA A 422 -6.75 -36.24 3.67
N LEU A 423 -6.21 -35.35 2.85
CA LEU A 423 -6.85 -34.90 1.61
C LEU A 423 -6.89 -35.97 0.52
N ARG A 424 -6.14 -37.08 0.63
CA ARG A 424 -6.26 -38.21 -0.29
C ARG A 424 -7.62 -38.90 -0.22
N HIS A 425 -8.29 -38.77 0.91
CA HIS A 425 -9.55 -39.46 1.21
C HIS A 425 -10.69 -38.47 1.54
N ARG A 426 -10.43 -37.16 1.48
CA ARG A 426 -11.40 -36.09 1.67
C ARG A 426 -11.44 -35.16 0.47
N SER A 427 -12.64 -34.79 0.04
CA SER A 427 -12.87 -33.74 -0.96
C SER A 427 -13.07 -32.39 -0.28
N LEU A 428 -11.97 -31.66 -0.01
CA LEU A 428 -12.06 -30.22 0.24
C LEU A 428 -12.06 -29.48 -1.10
N GLU A 429 -12.97 -28.53 -1.26
CA GLU A 429 -12.96 -27.61 -2.41
C GLU A 429 -11.89 -26.54 -2.22
N ARG A 430 -11.68 -26.08 -0.97
CA ARG A 430 -10.74 -25.00 -0.64
C ARG A 430 -10.03 -25.25 0.68
N LEU A 431 -8.69 -25.24 0.63
CA LEU A 431 -7.83 -25.20 1.80
C LEU A 431 -6.93 -23.96 1.74
N LEU A 432 -6.96 -23.14 2.79
CA LEU A 432 -6.10 -21.97 2.95
C LEU A 432 -5.10 -22.22 4.06
N LEU A 433 -3.80 -22.11 3.76
CA LEU A 433 -2.69 -22.38 4.68
C LEU A 433 -1.53 -21.43 4.40
N ASP A 434 -0.83 -20.97 5.45
CA ASP A 434 0.41 -20.22 5.28
C ASP A 434 1.55 -21.17 4.87
N VAL A 435 2.36 -20.76 3.90
CA VAL A 435 3.49 -21.58 3.39
C VAL A 435 4.86 -21.19 3.89
N ASP A 436 4.98 -20.04 4.54
CA ASP A 436 6.27 -19.47 4.94
C ASP A 436 7.08 -20.38 5.90
N ALA A 437 6.41 -21.32 6.57
CA ALA A 437 7.01 -22.24 7.53
C ALA A 437 7.15 -23.69 7.02
N LEU A 438 6.90 -23.95 5.72
CA LEU A 438 6.94 -25.29 5.13
C LEU A 438 8.21 -25.53 4.30
N SER A 439 8.75 -26.74 4.37
CA SER A 439 9.79 -27.22 3.45
C SER A 439 9.21 -27.67 2.12
N ASP A 440 10.06 -27.71 1.09
CA ASP A 440 9.71 -28.18 -0.26
C ASP A 440 9.07 -29.58 -0.25
N ALA A 441 9.55 -30.48 0.60
CA ALA A 441 8.98 -31.83 0.71
C ALA A 441 7.55 -31.81 1.27
N ALA A 442 7.21 -30.87 2.16
CA ALA A 442 5.86 -30.71 2.66
C ALA A 442 4.94 -30.03 1.63
N LEU A 443 5.47 -29.10 0.84
CA LEU A 443 4.77 -28.49 -0.30
C LEU A 443 4.47 -29.52 -1.38
N GLN A 444 5.40 -30.45 -1.66
CA GLN A 444 5.20 -31.56 -2.59
C GLN A 444 4.05 -32.46 -2.13
N ASP A 445 4.05 -32.86 -0.86
CA ASP A 445 2.98 -33.67 -0.29
C ASP A 445 1.62 -32.95 -0.46
N LEU A 446 1.55 -31.63 -0.20
CA LEU A 446 0.34 -30.82 -0.42
C LEU A 446 -0.05 -30.65 -1.89
N ALA A 447 0.91 -30.50 -2.81
CA ALA A 447 0.65 -30.32 -4.24
C ALA A 447 0.10 -31.58 -4.91
N THR A 448 0.33 -32.76 -4.31
CA THR A 448 -0.29 -34.02 -4.76
C THR A 448 -1.70 -34.23 -4.21
N ALA A 449 -2.19 -33.36 -3.34
CA ALA A 449 -3.54 -33.45 -2.82
C ALA A 449 -4.58 -32.96 -3.85
N PRO A 450 -5.76 -33.60 -3.93
CA PRO A 450 -6.79 -33.26 -4.91
C PRO A 450 -7.54 -31.93 -4.62
N ALA A 451 -7.30 -31.30 -3.46
CA ALA A 451 -7.94 -30.04 -3.08
C ALA A 451 -7.16 -28.83 -3.61
N VAL A 452 -7.85 -27.73 -3.93
CA VAL A 452 -7.22 -26.44 -4.25
C VAL A 452 -6.58 -25.89 -2.98
N VAL A 453 -5.27 -26.12 -2.82
CA VAL A 453 -4.46 -25.51 -1.77
C VAL A 453 -4.02 -24.14 -2.26
N LEU A 454 -4.70 -23.08 -1.81
CA LEU A 454 -4.22 -21.72 -2.04
C LEU A 454 -3.16 -21.45 -0.97
N LEU A 455 -1.91 -21.50 -1.42
CA LEU A 455 -0.72 -21.24 -0.61
C LEU A 455 -0.72 -19.76 -0.25
N GLY A 456 -1.07 -19.47 0.99
CA GLY A 456 -1.19 -18.14 1.53
C GLY A 456 0.18 -17.59 1.90
N ASP A 457 0.46 -16.41 1.39
CA ASP A 457 1.14 -15.39 2.16
C ASP A 457 0.11 -14.33 2.59
N ARG A 458 0.43 -13.50 3.59
CA ARG A 458 -0.39 -12.38 4.06
C ARG A 458 -0.81 -11.42 2.94
N GLU A 459 -0.05 -11.35 1.84
CA GLU A 459 -0.44 -10.62 0.64
C GLU A 459 -1.49 -11.37 -0.20
N LEU A 460 -1.46 -12.72 -0.34
CA LEU A 460 -2.48 -13.55 -1.03
C LEU A 460 -3.89 -13.41 -0.47
N ALA A 461 -4.04 -13.00 0.79
CA ALA A 461 -5.34 -12.64 1.35
C ALA A 461 -5.93 -11.35 0.75
N ARG A 462 -5.11 -10.50 0.09
CA ARG A 462 -5.50 -9.30 -0.66
C ARG A 462 -5.57 -9.53 -2.17
N PHE A 463 -5.17 -10.71 -2.68
CA PHE A 463 -5.22 -10.99 -4.12
C PHE A 463 -6.66 -11.20 -4.56
N LYS A 464 -7.10 -10.38 -5.51
CA LYS A 464 -8.14 -10.81 -6.44
C LYS A 464 -7.56 -11.92 -7.33
N PRO A 465 -8.30 -12.99 -7.62
CA PRO A 465 -7.89 -14.07 -8.53
C PRO A 465 -7.46 -13.63 -9.96
N ASP A 466 -7.65 -12.35 -10.29
CA ASP A 466 -7.44 -11.76 -11.63
C ASP A 466 -6.16 -10.89 -11.75
N SER A 467 -5.22 -10.98 -10.79
CA SER A 467 -4.02 -10.11 -10.80
C SER A 467 -3.01 -10.50 -11.90
N GLU A 468 -2.66 -9.54 -12.75
CA GLU A 468 -1.61 -9.68 -13.77
C GLU A 468 -0.18 -9.66 -13.17
N ARG A 469 -0.02 -9.29 -11.89
CA ARG A 469 1.28 -9.21 -11.19
C ARG A 469 1.33 -10.18 -10.02
N VAL A 470 2.38 -11.01 -9.97
CA VAL A 470 2.65 -12.03 -8.95
C VAL A 470 4.05 -11.82 -8.39
N ASN A 471 4.18 -11.62 -7.07
CA ASN A 471 5.47 -11.48 -6.39
C ASN A 471 5.60 -12.56 -5.30
N LEU A 472 6.65 -13.38 -5.41
CA LEU A 472 6.99 -14.51 -4.55
C LEU A 472 8.44 -14.42 -4.06
N ASP A 473 8.97 -13.20 -3.92
CA ASP A 473 10.36 -12.99 -3.56
C ASP A 473 10.66 -13.36 -2.10
N GLY A 474 11.86 -13.89 -1.84
CA GLY A 474 12.35 -14.10 -0.47
C GLY A 474 11.67 -15.25 0.28
N ARG A 475 11.09 -16.22 -0.43
CA ARG A 475 10.22 -17.26 0.13
C ARG A 475 10.89 -18.61 0.32
N LEU A 476 12.21 -18.69 0.12
CA LEU A 476 12.98 -19.94 0.17
C LEU A 476 12.46 -21.02 -0.80
N ILE A 477 11.70 -20.65 -1.83
CA ILE A 477 11.09 -21.57 -2.79
C ILE A 477 12.18 -22.32 -3.57
N GLY A 478 12.18 -23.66 -3.52
CA GLY A 478 13.04 -24.50 -4.34
C GLY A 478 12.47 -24.82 -5.73
N ASP A 479 13.17 -25.69 -6.47
CA ASP A 479 12.75 -26.14 -7.81
C ASP A 479 11.35 -26.74 -7.83
N ASP A 480 10.98 -27.49 -6.79
CA ASP A 480 9.68 -28.14 -6.71
C ASP A 480 8.52 -27.14 -6.59
N GLY A 481 8.75 -26.01 -5.92
CA GLY A 481 7.76 -24.92 -5.87
C GLY A 481 7.62 -24.22 -7.23
N ALA A 482 8.72 -24.03 -7.97
CA ALA A 482 8.68 -23.56 -9.35
C ALA A 482 7.94 -24.55 -10.27
N VAL A 483 8.15 -25.86 -10.10
CA VAL A 483 7.40 -26.92 -10.81
C VAL A 483 5.91 -26.85 -10.49
N ALA A 484 5.52 -26.69 -9.22
CA ALA A 484 4.12 -26.58 -8.83
C ALA A 484 3.45 -25.36 -9.48
N LEU A 485 4.11 -24.20 -9.46
CA LEU A 485 3.63 -22.98 -10.11
C LEU A 485 3.52 -23.16 -11.63
N SER A 486 4.48 -23.82 -12.26
CA SER A 486 4.47 -24.08 -13.71
C SER A 486 3.25 -24.89 -14.17
N ARG A 487 2.64 -25.68 -13.27
CA ARG A 487 1.46 -26.51 -13.54
C ARG A 487 0.15 -25.85 -13.10
N SER A 488 0.20 -24.68 -12.47
CA SER A 488 -0.99 -24.02 -11.92
C SER A 488 -1.75 -23.26 -13.02
N PRO A 489 -3.05 -23.58 -13.26
CA PRO A 489 -3.85 -22.88 -14.26
C PRO A 489 -4.12 -21.41 -13.88
N HIS A 490 -3.94 -21.02 -12.62
CA HIS A 490 -4.09 -19.64 -12.15
C HIS A 490 -2.98 -18.71 -12.65
N MET A 491 -1.86 -19.26 -13.14
CA MET A 491 -0.79 -18.47 -13.74
C MET A 491 -1.11 -17.99 -15.17
N THR A 492 -2.27 -18.39 -15.73
CA THR A 492 -2.67 -18.06 -17.12
C THR A 492 -2.86 -16.57 -17.36
N LEU A 493 -3.19 -15.79 -16.32
CA LEU A 493 -3.37 -14.33 -16.42
C LEU A 493 -2.13 -13.53 -16.00
N ALA A 494 -1.07 -14.18 -15.52
CA ALA A 494 0.11 -13.49 -15.02
C ALA A 494 0.93 -12.88 -16.17
N ARG A 495 1.12 -11.56 -16.12
CA ARG A 495 2.03 -10.80 -17.00
C ARG A 495 3.38 -10.52 -16.32
N HIS A 496 3.40 -10.41 -14.99
CA HIS A 496 4.63 -10.18 -14.24
C HIS A 496 4.75 -11.22 -13.14
N LEU A 497 5.86 -11.97 -13.14
CA LEU A 497 6.18 -12.96 -12.12
C LEU A 497 7.54 -12.64 -11.52
N SER A 498 7.56 -12.41 -10.22
CA SER A 498 8.78 -12.24 -9.44
C SER A 498 8.96 -13.41 -8.50
N MET A 499 10.13 -14.05 -8.58
CA MET A 499 10.56 -15.15 -7.72
C MET A 499 12.02 -14.94 -7.28
N ALA A 500 12.43 -13.69 -7.08
CA ALA A 500 13.77 -13.34 -6.68
C ALA A 500 14.08 -13.76 -5.23
N SER A 501 15.34 -13.93 -4.89
CA SER A 501 15.79 -14.32 -3.53
C SER A 501 15.17 -15.64 -3.05
N ASN A 502 15.19 -16.66 -3.91
CA ASN A 502 14.70 -18.00 -3.63
C ASN A 502 15.81 -19.06 -3.78
N GLN A 503 15.47 -20.34 -3.78
CA GLN A 503 16.40 -21.47 -3.92
C GLN A 503 16.21 -22.22 -5.25
N ILE A 504 15.77 -21.51 -6.28
CA ILE A 504 15.49 -22.07 -7.60
C ILE A 504 16.82 -22.33 -8.32
N THR A 505 16.94 -23.50 -8.92
CA THR A 505 18.07 -23.94 -9.76
C THR A 505 17.62 -24.12 -11.21
N ASP A 506 18.48 -24.71 -12.04
CA ASP A 506 18.17 -25.04 -13.43
C ASP A 506 16.86 -25.83 -13.57
N LEU A 507 16.55 -26.76 -12.66
CA LEU A 507 15.37 -27.61 -12.77
C LEU A 507 14.05 -26.83 -12.66
N GLY A 508 13.96 -25.90 -11.71
CA GLY A 508 12.79 -25.05 -11.55
C GLY A 508 12.61 -24.10 -12.72
N VAL A 509 13.70 -23.52 -13.23
CA VAL A 509 13.65 -22.66 -14.42
C VAL A 509 13.24 -23.44 -15.67
N VAL A 510 13.75 -24.67 -15.85
CA VAL A 510 13.30 -25.56 -16.93
C VAL A 510 11.78 -25.79 -16.83
N ALA A 511 11.24 -26.01 -15.64
CA ALA A 511 9.80 -26.20 -15.46
C ALA A 511 9.00 -24.94 -15.85
N LEU A 512 9.45 -23.75 -15.40
CA LEU A 512 8.82 -22.48 -15.76
C LEU A 512 8.87 -22.23 -17.27
N ALA A 513 10.01 -22.49 -17.91
CA ALA A 513 10.20 -22.35 -19.36
C ALA A 513 9.25 -23.24 -20.19
N HIS A 514 8.84 -24.39 -19.66
CA HIS A 514 7.93 -25.32 -20.32
C HIS A 514 6.46 -25.17 -19.88
N SER A 515 6.13 -24.20 -19.03
CA SER A 515 4.77 -24.03 -18.51
C SER A 515 3.79 -23.68 -19.64
N PRO A 516 2.65 -24.38 -19.77
CA PRO A 516 1.57 -23.99 -20.69
C PRO A 516 0.77 -22.78 -20.19
N HIS A 517 0.94 -22.40 -18.93
CA HIS A 517 0.17 -21.35 -18.26
C HIS A 517 0.87 -19.98 -18.29
N LEU A 518 2.19 -19.90 -18.52
CA LEU A 518 2.93 -18.62 -18.51
C LEU A 518 3.04 -17.93 -19.88
N LYS A 519 2.14 -18.24 -20.82
CA LYS A 519 2.23 -17.77 -22.22
C LYS A 519 2.07 -16.26 -22.43
N HIS A 520 1.50 -15.56 -21.45
CA HIS A 520 1.28 -14.11 -21.47
C HIS A 520 2.26 -13.36 -20.58
N LEU A 521 3.31 -14.04 -20.10
CA LEU A 521 4.28 -13.44 -19.20
C LEU A 521 5.17 -12.45 -19.95
N GLU A 522 5.11 -11.18 -19.56
CA GLU A 522 5.87 -10.05 -20.09
C GLU A 522 7.14 -9.79 -19.26
N ARG A 523 7.10 -10.07 -17.95
CA ARG A 523 8.23 -9.88 -17.03
C ARG A 523 8.47 -11.08 -16.13
N LEU A 524 9.72 -11.52 -16.07
CA LEU A 524 10.18 -12.60 -15.20
C LEU A 524 11.40 -12.15 -14.39
N GLU A 525 11.26 -12.06 -13.07
CA GLU A 525 12.35 -11.75 -12.15
C GLU A 525 12.79 -13.01 -11.41
N LEU A 526 14.04 -13.41 -11.60
CA LEU A 526 14.66 -14.59 -11.03
C LEU A 526 15.96 -14.26 -10.29
N GLY A 527 16.14 -13.01 -9.88
CA GLY A 527 17.35 -12.55 -9.20
C GLY A 527 17.64 -13.32 -7.89
N SER A 528 18.89 -13.39 -7.45
CA SER A 528 19.31 -14.04 -6.19
C SER A 528 18.83 -15.49 -6.06
N ASN A 529 19.03 -16.29 -7.12
CA ASN A 529 18.75 -17.74 -7.16
C ASN A 529 20.05 -18.51 -7.49
N ARG A 530 19.96 -19.78 -7.92
CA ARG A 530 21.11 -20.63 -8.30
C ARG A 530 20.98 -21.15 -9.73
N ILE A 531 20.65 -20.25 -10.65
CA ILE A 531 20.41 -20.58 -12.05
C ILE A 531 21.75 -20.72 -12.79
N GLY A 532 21.93 -21.85 -13.46
CA GLY A 532 23.10 -22.21 -14.22
C GLY A 532 22.86 -22.19 -15.73
N VAL A 533 23.69 -22.96 -16.46
CA VAL A 533 23.70 -22.97 -17.93
C VAL A 533 22.44 -23.63 -18.49
N GLU A 534 21.95 -24.71 -17.87
CA GLU A 534 20.80 -25.47 -18.39
C GLU A 534 19.48 -24.71 -18.24
N GLY A 535 19.30 -23.97 -17.13
CA GLY A 535 18.12 -23.13 -16.92
C GLY A 535 18.04 -22.00 -17.95
N LEU A 536 19.16 -21.32 -18.22
CA LEU A 536 19.20 -20.27 -19.25
C LEU A 536 19.00 -20.83 -20.66
N ARG A 537 19.57 -22.00 -20.97
CA ARG A 537 19.31 -22.67 -22.26
C ARG A 537 17.83 -22.99 -22.45
N ALA A 538 17.16 -23.45 -21.39
CA ALA A 538 15.73 -23.74 -21.43
C ALA A 538 14.87 -22.48 -21.60
N LEU A 539 15.22 -21.37 -20.93
CA LEU A 539 14.56 -20.08 -21.15
C LEU A 539 14.72 -19.61 -22.59
N ALA A 540 15.95 -19.64 -23.13
CA ALA A 540 16.25 -19.23 -24.50
C ALA A 540 15.48 -20.05 -25.54
N ALA A 541 15.37 -21.37 -25.33
CA ALA A 541 14.68 -22.29 -26.22
C ALA A 541 13.15 -22.33 -26.02
N SER A 542 12.60 -21.60 -25.04
CA SER A 542 11.16 -21.66 -24.75
C SER A 542 10.33 -21.12 -25.90
N THR A 543 9.39 -21.94 -26.39
CA THR A 543 8.36 -21.51 -27.36
C THR A 543 7.09 -21.01 -26.68
N ARG A 544 7.05 -21.04 -25.34
CA ARG A 544 5.87 -20.67 -24.54
C ARG A 544 5.97 -19.24 -24.01
N LEU A 545 7.16 -18.76 -23.68
CA LEU A 545 7.42 -17.41 -23.16
C LEU A 545 7.57 -16.36 -24.28
N GLY A 546 6.68 -16.40 -25.28
CA GLY A 546 6.78 -15.55 -26.48
C GLY A 546 6.46 -14.08 -26.27
N ALA A 547 5.83 -13.72 -25.13
CA ALA A 547 5.51 -12.34 -24.76
C ALA A 547 6.57 -11.72 -23.82
N LEU A 548 7.64 -12.45 -23.48
CA LEU A 548 8.60 -12.01 -22.47
C LEU A 548 9.47 -10.88 -23.00
N GLU A 549 9.34 -9.70 -22.41
CA GLU A 549 10.08 -8.49 -22.76
C GLU A 549 11.13 -8.12 -21.71
N HIS A 550 10.95 -8.58 -20.47
CA HIS A 550 11.78 -8.21 -19.34
C HIS A 550 12.25 -9.46 -18.59
N LEU A 551 13.58 -9.61 -18.48
CA LEU A 551 14.19 -10.73 -17.77
C LEU A 551 15.22 -10.23 -16.75
N GLY A 552 14.99 -10.54 -15.48
CA GLY A 552 15.93 -10.25 -14.40
C GLY A 552 16.61 -11.51 -13.88
N LEU A 553 17.94 -11.52 -13.92
CA LEU A 553 18.79 -12.66 -13.56
C LEU A 553 19.92 -12.25 -12.61
N SER A 554 19.74 -11.16 -11.88
CA SER A 554 20.75 -10.64 -10.96
C SER A 554 21.19 -11.69 -9.91
N ASP A 555 22.44 -11.65 -9.46
CA ASP A 555 22.96 -12.51 -8.38
C ASP A 555 22.65 -14.03 -8.51
N ASN A 556 22.87 -14.61 -9.70
CA ASN A 556 22.72 -16.05 -9.96
C ASN A 556 24.06 -16.78 -10.14
N ALA A 557 25.18 -16.08 -9.94
CA ALA A 557 26.53 -16.56 -10.22
C ALA A 557 26.73 -17.02 -11.68
N LEU A 558 26.12 -16.29 -12.63
CA LEU A 558 26.20 -16.61 -14.05
C LEU A 558 27.63 -16.51 -14.60
N THR A 559 27.95 -17.39 -15.56
CA THR A 559 29.26 -17.43 -16.24
C THR A 559 29.15 -17.02 -17.71
N ALA A 560 30.28 -16.83 -18.39
CA ALA A 560 30.29 -16.59 -19.84
C ALA A 560 29.59 -17.71 -20.63
N GLU A 561 29.66 -18.96 -20.17
CA GLU A 561 28.94 -20.07 -20.77
C GLU A 561 27.43 -19.96 -20.57
N SER A 562 26.98 -19.55 -19.38
CA SER A 562 25.57 -19.29 -19.08
C SER A 562 25.00 -18.20 -19.99
N ILE A 563 25.75 -17.11 -20.19
CA ILE A 563 25.38 -16.03 -21.11
C ILE A 563 25.30 -16.55 -22.54
N ARG A 564 26.29 -17.31 -23.02
CA ARG A 564 26.23 -17.92 -24.36
C ARG A 564 25.01 -18.84 -24.51
N ALA A 565 24.63 -19.58 -23.47
CA ALA A 565 23.45 -20.43 -23.49
C ALA A 565 22.13 -19.65 -23.53
N LEU A 566 22.05 -18.49 -22.87
CA LEU A 566 20.91 -17.58 -22.99
C LEU A 566 20.76 -17.02 -24.41
N LEU A 567 21.89 -16.78 -25.08
CA LEU A 567 21.93 -16.20 -26.42
C LEU A 567 21.75 -17.26 -27.53
N GLN A 568 22.26 -18.48 -27.32
CA GLN A 568 22.12 -19.58 -28.26
C GLN A 568 20.69 -20.14 -28.26
N GLY A 569 19.94 -19.81 -29.32
CA GLY A 569 18.56 -20.27 -29.51
C GLY A 569 17.49 -19.27 -29.11
N ALA A 570 17.88 -18.04 -28.73
CA ALA A 570 16.98 -17.01 -28.27
C ALA A 570 15.92 -16.65 -29.35
N ARG A 571 14.66 -16.95 -29.04
CA ARG A 571 13.47 -16.35 -29.65
C ARG A 571 12.87 -15.23 -28.79
N LEU A 572 13.61 -14.81 -27.75
CA LEU A 572 13.15 -13.83 -26.78
C LEU A 572 13.40 -12.43 -27.33
N ASP A 573 12.33 -11.68 -27.58
CA ASP A 573 12.36 -10.28 -28.03
C ASP A 573 12.52 -9.33 -26.83
N LEU A 574 13.61 -9.48 -26.07
CA LEU A 574 13.83 -8.73 -24.82
C LEU A 574 14.07 -7.23 -25.09
N THR A 575 13.39 -6.39 -24.31
CA THR A 575 13.59 -4.93 -24.26
C THR A 575 14.35 -4.50 -23.00
N SER A 576 14.36 -5.33 -21.95
CA SER A 576 15.11 -5.10 -20.71
C SER A 576 15.76 -6.38 -20.20
N LEU A 577 17.03 -6.28 -19.80
CA LEU A 577 17.81 -7.39 -19.27
C LEU A 577 18.66 -6.94 -18.08
N ASP A 578 18.45 -7.57 -16.93
CA ASP A 578 19.27 -7.38 -15.72
C ASP A 578 20.18 -8.59 -15.49
N LEU A 579 21.48 -8.35 -15.57
CA LEU A 579 22.56 -9.31 -15.34
C LEU A 579 23.48 -8.87 -14.19
N SER A 580 23.03 -7.95 -13.35
CA SER A 580 23.84 -7.40 -12.26
C SER A 580 24.28 -8.49 -11.26
N ARG A 581 25.37 -8.25 -10.52
CA ARG A 581 25.85 -9.14 -9.44
C ARG A 581 26.21 -10.57 -9.87
N ASN A 582 26.58 -10.80 -11.13
CA ASN A 582 26.90 -12.15 -11.64
C ASN A 582 28.41 -12.43 -11.79
N ARG A 583 29.29 -11.47 -11.50
CA ARG A 583 30.75 -11.55 -11.72
C ARG A 583 31.12 -11.76 -13.19
N LEU A 584 30.37 -11.11 -14.08
CA LEU A 584 30.64 -11.15 -15.51
C LEU A 584 31.95 -10.42 -15.83
N GLY A 585 32.91 -11.15 -16.42
CA GLY A 585 34.19 -10.62 -16.91
C GLY A 585 34.20 -10.46 -18.44
N LEU A 586 35.39 -10.25 -19.01
CA LEU A 586 35.59 -9.98 -20.45
C LEU A 586 34.88 -10.99 -21.37
N ASP A 587 35.09 -12.30 -21.16
CA ASP A 587 34.53 -13.34 -22.02
C ASP A 587 32.99 -13.32 -22.11
N ALA A 588 32.32 -12.91 -21.03
CA ALA A 588 30.87 -12.81 -20.98
C ALA A 588 30.39 -11.55 -21.73
N ILE A 589 31.09 -10.42 -21.55
CA ILE A 589 30.78 -9.18 -22.27
C ILE A 589 31.06 -9.32 -23.76
N GLU A 590 32.12 -10.02 -24.15
CA GLU A 590 32.40 -10.37 -25.55
C GLU A 590 31.32 -11.26 -26.19
N ALA A 591 30.68 -12.11 -25.39
CA ALA A 591 29.55 -12.91 -25.87
C ALA A 591 28.31 -12.03 -26.06
N LEU A 592 28.01 -11.13 -25.11
CA LEU A 592 26.92 -10.16 -25.22
C LEU A 592 27.12 -9.20 -26.40
N SER A 593 28.35 -8.73 -26.65
CA SER A 593 28.62 -7.71 -27.67
C SER A 593 28.45 -8.21 -29.10
N ARG A 594 28.56 -9.52 -29.31
CA ARG A 594 28.41 -10.17 -30.62
C ARG A 594 27.00 -10.71 -30.87
N ALA A 595 26.06 -10.53 -29.94
CA ALA A 595 24.72 -11.09 -30.03
C ALA A 595 23.75 -10.19 -30.81
N PRO A 596 23.34 -10.56 -32.04
CA PRO A 596 22.35 -9.79 -32.81
C PRO A 596 20.94 -9.81 -32.18
N GLU A 597 20.64 -10.80 -31.34
CA GLU A 597 19.33 -11.00 -30.72
C GLU A 597 18.97 -9.89 -29.71
N LEU A 598 19.95 -9.16 -29.22
CA LEU A 598 19.79 -8.07 -28.25
C LEU A 598 19.58 -6.70 -28.90
N VAL A 599 19.37 -6.61 -30.22
CA VAL A 599 19.24 -5.33 -30.94
C VAL A 599 18.01 -4.50 -30.52
N ARG A 600 16.98 -5.15 -29.94
CA ARG A 600 15.78 -4.48 -29.41
C ARG A 600 15.92 -4.03 -27.95
N LEU A 601 17.06 -4.30 -27.33
CA LEU A 601 17.28 -3.98 -25.94
C LEU A 601 17.36 -2.47 -25.75
N THR A 602 16.51 -1.95 -24.86
CA THR A 602 16.49 -0.52 -24.49
C THR A 602 17.08 -0.29 -23.11
N ARG A 603 17.12 -1.32 -22.25
CA ARG A 603 17.73 -1.26 -20.92
C ARG A 603 18.62 -2.46 -20.63
N LEU A 604 19.83 -2.19 -20.16
CA LEU A 604 20.81 -3.20 -19.78
C LEU A 604 21.44 -2.86 -18.44
N ASP A 605 21.27 -3.75 -17.46
CA ASP A 605 21.95 -3.65 -16.17
C ASP A 605 23.10 -4.66 -16.07
N LEU A 606 24.31 -4.13 -15.95
CA LEU A 606 25.56 -4.86 -15.77
C LEU A 606 26.27 -4.45 -14.47
N SER A 607 25.56 -3.83 -13.53
CA SER A 607 26.14 -3.36 -12.27
C SER A 607 26.67 -4.49 -11.38
N HIS A 608 27.59 -4.16 -10.48
CA HIS A 608 28.21 -5.10 -9.53
C HIS A 608 28.81 -6.34 -10.22
N ASN A 609 29.48 -6.15 -11.35
CA ASN A 609 30.21 -7.20 -12.07
C ASN A 609 31.73 -6.96 -11.98
N GLN A 610 32.51 -7.68 -12.78
CA GLN A 610 33.98 -7.53 -12.83
C GLN A 610 34.41 -6.93 -14.17
N ILE A 611 33.64 -5.93 -14.66
CA ILE A 611 33.87 -5.31 -15.95
C ILE A 611 35.05 -4.34 -15.82
N GLY A 612 36.15 -4.69 -16.50
CA GLY A 612 37.34 -3.84 -16.64
C GLY A 612 37.40 -3.10 -17.97
N PRO A 613 38.49 -2.37 -18.25
CA PRO A 613 38.64 -1.57 -19.46
C PRO A 613 38.47 -2.36 -20.77
N ASP A 614 38.98 -3.59 -20.86
CA ASP A 614 38.90 -4.41 -22.08
C ASP A 614 37.46 -4.85 -22.36
N ALA A 615 36.73 -5.18 -21.29
CA ALA A 615 35.31 -5.51 -21.38
C ALA A 615 34.48 -4.28 -21.76
N ALA A 616 34.82 -3.08 -21.26
CA ALA A 616 34.18 -1.83 -21.67
C ALA A 616 34.41 -1.52 -23.17
N ALA A 617 35.60 -1.79 -23.72
CA ALA A 617 35.85 -1.70 -25.16
C ALA A 617 35.01 -2.70 -25.96
N ALA A 618 34.93 -3.94 -25.51
CA ALA A 618 34.10 -4.96 -26.14
C ALA A 618 32.62 -4.55 -26.14
N LEU A 619 32.13 -3.99 -25.03
CA LEU A 619 30.77 -3.44 -24.94
C LEU A 619 30.60 -2.27 -25.91
N GLY A 620 31.54 -1.33 -25.97
CA GLY A 620 31.54 -0.20 -26.91
C GLY A 620 31.45 -0.61 -28.38
N GLY A 621 31.97 -1.78 -28.75
CA GLY A 621 31.83 -2.34 -30.10
C GLY A 621 30.48 -3.02 -30.39
N SER A 622 29.62 -3.21 -29.38
CA SER A 622 28.40 -4.01 -29.44
C SER A 622 27.34 -3.42 -30.36
N LEU A 623 26.68 -4.29 -31.15
CA LEU A 623 25.49 -3.93 -31.91
C LEU A 623 24.29 -3.60 -31.00
N ALA A 624 24.21 -4.21 -29.81
CA ALA A 624 23.14 -3.99 -28.85
C ALA A 624 23.17 -2.58 -28.22
N LEU A 625 24.31 -1.88 -28.23
CA LEU A 625 24.38 -0.49 -27.76
C LEU A 625 23.62 0.48 -28.65
N GLY A 626 23.47 0.18 -29.95
CA GLY A 626 22.88 1.11 -30.92
C GLY A 626 21.40 1.43 -30.70
N GLY A 627 20.67 0.59 -29.95
CA GLY A 627 19.27 0.81 -29.57
C GLY A 627 19.06 1.06 -28.07
N LEU A 628 20.14 1.09 -27.29
CA LEU A 628 20.07 1.15 -25.83
C LEU A 628 19.78 2.59 -25.39
N LEU A 629 18.79 2.75 -24.51
CA LEU A 629 18.44 4.02 -23.89
C LEU A 629 19.04 4.15 -22.49
N GLU A 630 19.19 3.03 -21.77
CA GLU A 630 19.68 3.00 -20.40
C GLU A 630 20.76 1.92 -20.21
N LEU A 631 21.91 2.34 -19.71
CA LEU A 631 23.04 1.47 -19.39
C LEU A 631 23.48 1.69 -17.94
N ASN A 632 23.39 0.64 -17.13
CA ASN A 632 23.91 0.64 -15.77
C ASN A 632 25.21 -0.19 -15.69
N LEU A 633 26.30 0.47 -15.32
CA LEU A 633 27.64 -0.11 -15.13
C LEU A 633 28.17 0.13 -13.71
N ASP A 634 27.30 0.45 -12.75
CA ASP A 634 27.68 0.74 -11.37
C ASP A 634 28.52 -0.38 -10.74
N ASP A 635 29.38 -0.03 -9.78
CA ASP A 635 30.15 -0.98 -8.97
C ASP A 635 30.95 -1.99 -9.82
N ASN A 636 31.66 -1.49 -10.83
CA ASN A 636 32.59 -2.26 -11.67
C ASN A 636 34.03 -1.71 -11.55
N HIS A 637 34.91 -2.09 -12.47
CA HIS A 637 36.33 -1.72 -12.46
C HIS A 637 36.75 -1.05 -13.75
N LEU A 638 35.89 -0.19 -14.32
CA LEU A 638 36.18 0.46 -15.60
C LEU A 638 37.44 1.34 -15.55
N GLY A 639 37.58 2.17 -14.52
CA GLY A 639 38.61 3.22 -14.46
C GLY A 639 38.56 4.18 -15.65
N ASP A 640 39.54 5.08 -15.72
CA ASP A 640 39.60 6.11 -16.77
C ASP A 640 39.75 5.51 -18.17
N LEU A 641 40.51 4.42 -18.30
CA LEU A 641 40.72 3.73 -19.58
C LEU A 641 39.44 3.06 -20.10
N GLY A 642 38.64 2.45 -19.21
CA GLY A 642 37.37 1.83 -19.60
C GLY A 642 36.36 2.88 -20.05
N VAL A 643 36.33 4.01 -19.36
CA VAL A 643 35.54 5.18 -19.73
C VAL A 643 35.95 5.74 -21.09
N ASP A 644 37.25 5.95 -21.34
CA ASP A 644 37.76 6.41 -22.66
C ASP A 644 37.31 5.52 -23.81
N ARG A 645 37.34 4.20 -23.59
CA ARG A 645 36.90 3.23 -24.59
C ARG A 645 35.40 3.28 -24.84
N LEU A 646 34.59 3.48 -23.80
CA LEU A 646 33.15 3.64 -23.93
C LEU A 646 32.79 4.95 -24.63
N SER A 647 33.46 6.05 -24.28
CA SER A 647 33.28 7.38 -24.87
C SER A 647 33.55 7.43 -26.38
N ARG A 648 34.46 6.59 -26.88
CA ARG A 648 34.76 6.51 -28.32
C ARG A 648 33.75 5.69 -29.13
N SER A 649 32.77 5.05 -28.49
CA SER A 649 31.79 4.23 -29.19
C SER A 649 30.74 5.12 -29.87
N GLU A 650 30.72 5.16 -31.20
CA GLU A 650 29.67 5.84 -31.97
C GLU A 650 28.28 5.21 -31.77
N ARG A 651 28.22 3.95 -31.29
CA ARG A 651 26.95 3.25 -31.03
C ARG A 651 26.27 3.67 -29.73
N ALA A 652 26.97 4.36 -28.84
CA ALA A 652 26.43 4.85 -27.58
C ALA A 652 25.57 6.12 -27.73
N SER A 653 25.44 6.68 -28.94
CA SER A 653 24.75 7.95 -29.22
C SER A 653 23.25 7.97 -28.87
N GLY A 654 22.62 6.79 -28.77
CA GLY A 654 21.22 6.65 -28.37
C GLY A 654 20.99 6.65 -26.86
N LEU A 655 22.05 6.61 -26.04
CA LEU A 655 21.93 6.53 -24.59
C LEU A 655 21.35 7.82 -24.01
N LEU A 656 20.30 7.67 -23.22
CA LEU A 656 19.68 8.74 -22.44
C LEU A 656 20.08 8.68 -20.97
N ARG A 657 20.35 7.48 -20.43
CA ARG A 657 20.76 7.28 -19.03
C ARG A 657 22.00 6.42 -18.96
N LEU A 658 23.03 6.93 -18.28
CA LEU A 658 24.29 6.24 -18.06
C LEU A 658 24.66 6.30 -16.58
N SER A 659 24.80 5.13 -15.96
CA SER A 659 25.22 4.99 -14.57
C SER A 659 26.62 4.36 -14.51
N LEU A 660 27.56 5.09 -13.89
CA LEU A 660 28.97 4.74 -13.75
C LEU A 660 29.43 4.87 -12.29
N ARG A 661 28.51 4.73 -11.33
CA ARG A 661 28.81 4.85 -9.90
C ARG A 661 29.87 3.85 -9.49
N HIS A 662 30.76 4.23 -8.58
CA HIS A 662 31.76 3.34 -7.99
C HIS A 662 32.60 2.54 -9.02
N ASN A 663 33.26 3.25 -9.94
CA ASN A 663 34.08 2.66 -11.02
C ASN A 663 35.55 3.09 -11.00
N ALA A 664 36.00 3.74 -9.93
CA ALA A 664 37.34 4.32 -9.79
C ALA A 664 37.70 5.32 -10.90
N ILE A 665 36.72 6.10 -11.36
CA ILE A 665 36.90 7.18 -12.34
C ILE A 665 37.52 8.39 -11.65
N THR A 666 38.62 8.90 -12.19
CA THR A 666 39.39 10.03 -11.66
C THR A 666 39.09 11.31 -12.46
N PRO A 667 39.70 12.47 -12.15
CA PRO A 667 39.58 13.67 -12.99
C PRO A 667 39.88 13.43 -14.47
N ASP A 668 40.83 12.55 -14.78
CA ASP A 668 41.23 12.26 -16.17
C ASP A 668 40.09 11.55 -16.93
N GLY A 669 39.45 10.56 -16.32
CA GLY A 669 38.28 9.89 -16.90
C GLY A 669 37.08 10.83 -17.07
N ALA A 670 36.86 11.74 -16.12
CA ALA A 670 35.83 12.79 -16.26
C ALA A 670 36.11 13.74 -17.43
N SER A 671 37.38 14.11 -17.64
CA SER A 671 37.80 14.90 -18.80
C SER A 671 37.52 14.18 -20.13
N VAL A 672 37.69 12.86 -20.16
CA VAL A 672 37.37 12.07 -21.34
C VAL A 672 35.87 11.98 -21.59
N LEU A 673 35.04 11.76 -20.56
CA LEU A 673 33.58 11.81 -20.69
C LEU A 673 33.12 13.15 -21.25
N ALA A 674 33.69 14.23 -20.74
CA ALA A 674 33.39 15.59 -21.15
C ALA A 674 33.71 15.85 -22.64
N GLN A 675 34.62 15.07 -23.26
CA GLN A 675 35.01 15.25 -24.66
C GLN A 675 34.32 14.26 -25.61
N SER A 676 33.35 13.49 -25.12
CA SER A 676 32.74 12.38 -25.84
C SER A 676 31.51 12.81 -26.67
N PRO A 677 31.63 13.00 -28.01
CA PRO A 677 30.48 13.38 -28.84
C PRO A 677 29.37 12.31 -28.84
N SER A 678 29.74 11.04 -28.67
CA SER A 678 28.81 9.92 -28.65
C SER A 678 27.96 9.82 -27.38
N LEU A 679 28.23 10.63 -26.36
CA LEU A 679 27.42 10.67 -25.13
C LEU A 679 26.63 11.99 -25.02
N ALA A 680 26.60 12.80 -26.08
CA ALA A 680 25.91 14.09 -26.11
C ALA A 680 24.40 14.02 -25.81
N GLY A 681 23.77 12.87 -26.11
CA GLY A 681 22.35 12.61 -25.85
C GLY A 681 22.03 12.18 -24.41
N VAL A 682 23.03 11.97 -23.55
CA VAL A 682 22.80 11.51 -22.17
C VAL A 682 22.13 12.61 -21.36
N ALA A 683 20.90 12.34 -20.93
CA ALA A 683 20.10 13.21 -20.08
C ALA A 683 20.38 12.98 -18.58
N ARG A 684 20.74 11.76 -18.19
CA ARG A 684 21.09 11.43 -16.80
C ARG A 684 22.44 10.72 -16.72
N LEU A 685 23.37 11.29 -15.97
CA LEU A 685 24.70 10.74 -15.73
C LEU A 685 24.96 10.57 -14.23
N ASP A 686 25.20 9.34 -13.78
CA ASP A 686 25.61 9.04 -12.41
C ASP A 686 27.09 8.68 -12.32
N LEU A 687 27.84 9.47 -11.55
CA LEU A 687 29.26 9.31 -11.27
C LEU A 687 29.55 9.29 -9.76
N ARG A 688 28.55 9.07 -8.90
CA ARG A 688 28.75 8.95 -7.44
C ARG A 688 29.76 7.86 -7.07
N ASP A 689 30.32 7.93 -5.86
CA ASP A 689 31.33 7.00 -5.35
C ASP A 689 32.60 6.86 -6.23
N ASN A 690 32.90 7.86 -7.06
CA ASN A 690 34.15 7.96 -7.82
C ASN A 690 35.09 9.05 -7.25
N PRO A 691 36.42 8.87 -7.32
CA PRO A 691 37.39 9.86 -6.87
C PRO A 691 37.56 11.03 -7.86
N LEU A 692 36.48 11.73 -8.21
CA LEU A 692 36.51 12.85 -9.16
C LEU A 692 37.22 14.10 -8.61
N GLY A 693 36.92 14.47 -7.37
CA GLY A 693 37.38 15.74 -6.78
C GLY A 693 36.98 16.98 -7.58
N ASP A 694 37.56 18.13 -7.23
CA ASP A 694 37.26 19.40 -7.91
C ASP A 694 37.69 19.40 -9.38
N ASP A 695 38.85 18.83 -9.69
CA ASP A 695 39.38 18.84 -11.06
C ASP A 695 38.50 18.02 -12.01
N GLY A 696 37.92 16.91 -11.54
CA GLY A 696 36.96 16.12 -12.33
C GLY A 696 35.66 16.88 -12.59
N VAL A 697 35.11 17.56 -11.58
CA VAL A 697 33.91 18.41 -11.77
C VAL A 697 34.22 19.54 -12.75
N VAL A 698 35.33 20.26 -12.57
CA VAL A 698 35.77 21.32 -13.49
C VAL A 698 35.90 20.82 -14.93
N ALA A 699 36.38 19.58 -15.12
CA ALA A 699 36.48 19.00 -16.45
C ALA A 699 35.09 18.76 -17.08
N LEU A 700 34.13 18.22 -16.30
CA LEU A 700 32.75 18.02 -16.75
C LEU A 700 32.05 19.34 -17.11
N THR A 701 32.28 20.41 -16.34
CA THR A 701 31.59 21.70 -16.57
C THR A 701 32.15 22.50 -17.74
N ARG A 702 33.39 22.23 -18.18
CA ARG A 702 34.04 22.90 -19.31
C ARG A 702 33.67 22.33 -20.68
N ALA A 703 32.78 21.35 -20.74
CA ALA A 703 32.35 20.71 -21.97
C ALA A 703 30.88 20.99 -22.33
N PRO A 704 30.57 22.19 -22.87
CA PRO A 704 29.19 22.59 -23.16
C PRO A 704 28.50 21.73 -24.24
N SER A 705 29.25 21.09 -25.15
CA SER A 705 28.68 20.34 -26.27
C SER A 705 28.32 18.89 -25.95
N CYS A 706 29.01 18.23 -25.02
CA CYS A 706 28.80 16.80 -24.73
C CYS A 706 27.75 16.53 -23.64
N PHE A 707 27.26 17.59 -22.97
CA PHE A 707 26.20 17.49 -21.96
C PHE A 707 25.08 18.50 -22.23
N ALA A 708 24.90 18.89 -23.50
CA ALA A 708 23.86 19.85 -23.89
C ALA A 708 22.44 19.34 -23.60
N SER A 709 22.24 18.02 -23.55
CA SER A 709 20.98 17.37 -23.18
C SER A 709 20.94 16.86 -21.74
N LEU A 710 21.97 17.15 -20.93
CA LEU A 710 22.08 16.66 -19.56
C LEU A 710 21.12 17.44 -18.64
N ASP A 711 20.16 16.72 -18.07
CA ASP A 711 19.16 17.22 -17.13
C ASP A 711 19.52 16.87 -15.68
N GLU A 712 20.24 15.77 -15.46
CA GLU A 712 20.56 15.25 -14.13
C GLU A 712 22.00 14.72 -14.05
N LEU A 713 22.85 15.39 -13.25
CA LEU A 713 24.21 14.95 -12.94
C LEU A 713 24.31 14.54 -11.46
N LEU A 714 24.59 13.26 -11.21
CA LEU A 714 24.77 12.75 -9.85
C LEU A 714 26.26 12.56 -9.55
N ILE A 715 26.78 13.33 -8.60
CA ILE A 715 28.18 13.28 -8.15
C ILE A 715 28.26 13.34 -6.61
N ASP A 716 29.37 12.89 -6.04
CA ASP A 716 29.62 12.96 -4.61
C ASP A 716 29.96 14.39 -4.16
N LEU A 717 28.92 15.17 -3.86
CA LEU A 717 29.05 16.56 -3.43
C LEU A 717 29.87 16.74 -2.14
N HIS A 718 29.97 15.69 -1.32
CA HIS A 718 30.72 15.70 -0.06
C HIS A 718 32.25 15.69 -0.22
N ARG A 719 32.76 15.61 -1.45
CA ARG A 719 34.21 15.58 -1.74
C ARG A 719 34.70 16.84 -2.44
N LEU A 720 33.82 17.83 -2.63
CA LEU A 720 34.14 19.07 -3.32
C LEU A 720 34.63 20.14 -2.34
N THR A 721 35.62 20.92 -2.78
CA THR A 721 35.96 22.18 -2.13
C THR A 721 35.26 23.35 -2.83
N GLU A 722 35.47 24.56 -2.34
CA GLU A 722 34.95 25.79 -2.93
C GLU A 722 35.20 25.89 -4.45
N ARG A 723 36.36 25.40 -4.93
CA ARG A 723 36.71 25.41 -6.35
C ARG A 723 35.80 24.52 -7.19
N GLY A 724 35.46 23.33 -6.69
CA GLY A 724 34.54 22.41 -7.38
C GLY A 724 33.13 22.97 -7.43
N TRP A 725 32.67 23.58 -6.34
CA TRP A 725 31.35 24.22 -6.29
C TRP A 725 31.21 25.42 -7.22
N ARG A 726 32.23 26.30 -7.28
CA ARG A 726 32.27 27.40 -8.26
C ARG A 726 32.14 26.90 -9.69
N ALA A 727 32.83 25.81 -10.01
CA ALA A 727 32.76 25.21 -11.34
C ALA A 727 31.36 24.69 -11.67
N LEU A 728 30.68 24.05 -10.70
CA LEU A 728 29.31 23.58 -10.83
C LEU A 728 28.31 24.73 -11.02
N ALA A 729 28.45 25.81 -10.25
CA ALA A 729 27.59 26.99 -10.33
C ALA A 729 27.65 27.70 -11.70
N ARG A 730 28.80 27.62 -12.38
CA ARG A 730 28.99 28.16 -13.74
C ARG A 730 28.64 27.18 -14.86
N ALA A 731 28.23 25.95 -14.53
CA ALA A 731 28.10 24.92 -15.54
C ALA A 731 26.91 25.20 -16.48
N PRO A 732 27.09 25.16 -17.80
CA PRO A 732 26.01 25.46 -18.75
C PRO A 732 24.78 24.55 -18.62
N PHE A 733 24.98 23.28 -18.22
CA PHE A 733 23.89 22.32 -18.06
C PHE A 733 22.91 22.67 -16.92
N VAL A 734 23.30 23.55 -15.98
CA VAL A 734 22.38 24.04 -14.92
C VAL A 734 21.13 24.70 -15.53
N ALA A 735 21.25 25.25 -16.74
CA ALA A 735 20.11 25.82 -17.48
C ALA A 735 19.07 24.78 -17.94
N ASN A 736 19.43 23.50 -17.96
CA ASN A 736 18.51 22.40 -18.30
C ASN A 736 17.96 21.69 -17.04
N CYS A 737 18.60 21.88 -15.88
CA CYS A 737 18.19 21.24 -14.64
C CYS A 737 16.89 21.84 -14.11
N GLU A 738 15.80 21.06 -14.09
CA GLU A 738 14.58 21.47 -13.39
C GLU A 738 14.81 21.55 -11.87
N ARG A 739 15.62 20.64 -11.33
CA ARG A 739 16.00 20.58 -9.92
C ARG A 739 17.51 20.65 -9.76
N PHE A 740 17.98 21.55 -8.89
CA PHE A 740 19.39 21.72 -8.58
C PHE A 740 19.61 21.61 -7.07
N ASP A 741 20.14 20.46 -6.65
CA ASP A 741 20.34 20.14 -5.25
C ASP A 741 21.79 20.44 -4.82
N LEU A 742 21.96 21.44 -3.97
CA LEU A 742 23.21 21.87 -3.33
C LEU A 742 23.17 21.64 -1.81
N PHE A 743 22.41 20.65 -1.34
CA PHE A 743 22.35 20.27 0.07
C PHE A 743 23.73 19.92 0.62
N ALA A 744 24.08 20.43 1.81
CA ALA A 744 25.40 20.16 2.36
C ALA A 744 25.51 20.30 3.88
N GLY A 745 26.10 19.28 4.52
CA GLY A 745 26.99 19.47 5.67
C GLY A 745 28.44 19.77 5.23
N GLN A 746 28.64 20.59 4.18
CA GLN A 746 29.87 20.61 3.34
C GLN A 746 30.50 21.99 3.08
N GLY A 747 30.14 23.05 3.81
CA GLY A 747 30.93 24.29 3.80
C GLY A 747 30.91 25.10 2.51
N LEU A 748 29.76 25.18 1.83
CA LEU A 748 29.53 26.22 0.81
C LEU A 748 29.72 27.60 1.44
N SER A 749 30.62 28.41 0.87
CA SER A 749 30.85 29.79 1.29
C SER A 749 29.85 30.74 0.62
N ASP A 750 29.65 31.91 1.22
CA ASP A 750 28.88 33.00 0.62
C ASP A 750 29.40 33.37 -0.78
N ASP A 751 30.72 33.30 -1.01
CA ASP A 751 31.35 33.62 -2.30
C ASP A 751 30.88 32.68 -3.43
N VAL A 752 30.66 31.39 -3.14
CA VAL A 752 30.15 30.44 -4.13
C VAL A 752 28.68 30.73 -4.46
N LEU A 753 27.88 31.07 -3.45
CA LEU A 753 26.47 31.39 -3.63
C LEU A 753 26.28 32.71 -4.40
N LEU A 754 27.15 33.71 -4.16
CA LEU A 754 27.21 34.93 -4.96
C LEU A 754 27.58 34.65 -6.42
N GLU A 755 28.45 33.67 -6.64
CA GLU A 755 28.83 33.24 -7.97
C GLU A 755 27.69 32.51 -8.70
N LEU A 756 26.92 31.69 -7.98
CA LEU A 756 25.67 31.10 -8.47
C LEU A 756 24.64 32.17 -8.82
N ALA A 757 24.48 33.18 -7.97
CA ALA A 757 23.60 34.33 -8.22
C ALA A 757 23.99 35.10 -9.50
N SER A 758 25.29 35.13 -9.81
CA SER A 758 25.83 35.78 -11.02
C SER A 758 25.80 34.88 -12.26
N SER A 759 25.35 33.62 -12.13
CA SER A 759 25.36 32.65 -13.22
C SER A 759 24.19 32.89 -14.18
N PRO A 760 24.44 32.99 -15.50
CA PRO A 760 23.37 33.15 -16.49
C PRO A 760 22.53 31.86 -16.66
N HIS A 761 22.95 30.75 -16.05
CA HIS A 761 22.35 29.44 -16.23
C HIS A 761 21.27 29.09 -15.20
N LEU A 762 21.03 29.95 -14.20
CA LEU A 762 20.03 29.67 -13.16
C LEU A 762 18.57 29.72 -13.67
N GLY A 763 18.32 30.35 -14.82
CA GLY A 763 16.97 30.58 -15.36
C GLY A 763 16.16 29.32 -15.68
N GLY A 764 16.81 28.16 -15.83
CA GLY A 764 16.13 26.87 -16.04
C GLY A 764 15.65 26.20 -14.75
N VAL A 765 16.23 26.56 -13.61
CA VAL A 765 16.00 25.89 -12.33
C VAL A 765 14.63 26.26 -11.77
N ARG A 766 13.83 25.25 -11.45
CA ARG A 766 12.51 25.39 -10.81
C ARG A 766 12.57 25.04 -9.33
N HIS A 767 13.43 24.09 -8.95
CA HIS A 767 13.59 23.64 -7.58
C HIS A 767 15.05 23.78 -7.17
N LEU A 768 15.33 24.67 -6.22
CA LEU A 768 16.67 24.91 -5.70
C LEU A 768 16.73 24.47 -4.24
N ASP A 769 17.60 23.52 -3.93
CA ASP A 769 17.86 23.06 -2.57
C ASP A 769 19.23 23.54 -2.11
N LEU A 770 19.26 24.45 -1.13
CA LEU A 770 20.46 24.99 -0.51
C LEU A 770 20.61 24.52 0.94
N SER A 771 19.87 23.50 1.37
CA SER A 771 19.76 23.14 2.78
C SER A 771 21.12 22.76 3.42
N GLY A 772 21.29 23.09 4.69
CA GLY A 772 22.50 22.84 5.48
C GLY A 772 23.65 23.84 5.26
N ASN A 773 23.49 24.83 4.38
CA ASN A 773 24.53 25.80 4.06
C ASN A 773 24.37 27.12 4.81
N PRO A 774 25.32 27.53 5.66
CA PRO A 774 25.29 28.85 6.26
C PRO A 774 25.47 29.91 5.18
N MET A 775 24.62 30.93 5.18
CA MET A 775 24.72 32.06 4.27
C MET A 775 24.32 33.35 4.95
N ALA A 776 24.97 34.45 4.56
CA ALA A 776 24.58 35.77 5.00
C ALA A 776 23.27 36.21 4.31
N PRO A 777 22.41 37.01 4.98
CA PRO A 777 21.21 37.56 4.37
C PRO A 777 21.47 38.34 3.07
N SER A 778 22.62 39.02 2.95
CA SER A 778 23.03 39.73 1.74
C SER A 778 23.31 38.79 0.55
N THR A 779 23.80 37.60 0.82
CA THR A 779 24.05 36.56 -0.19
C THR A 779 22.73 36.00 -0.72
N LEU A 780 21.80 35.74 0.20
CA LEU A 780 20.46 35.29 -0.16
C LEU A 780 19.72 36.36 -0.99
N GLU A 781 19.84 37.63 -0.62
CA GLU A 781 19.28 38.76 -1.38
C GLU A 781 19.86 38.81 -2.81
N ALA A 782 21.17 38.67 -2.97
CA ALA A 782 21.80 38.63 -4.29
C ALA A 782 21.31 37.44 -5.13
N LEU A 783 21.18 36.26 -4.53
CA LEU A 783 20.68 35.05 -5.21
C LEU A 783 19.23 35.19 -5.65
N LEU A 784 18.37 35.72 -4.79
CA LEU A 784 16.97 35.97 -5.13
C LEU A 784 16.85 37.06 -6.20
N ASN A 785 17.72 38.07 -6.19
CA ASN A 785 17.75 39.16 -7.18
C ASN A 785 18.38 38.82 -8.53
N ALA A 786 18.93 37.61 -8.68
CA ALA A 786 19.42 37.13 -9.97
C ALA A 786 18.29 37.08 -11.02
N GLU A 787 18.61 37.43 -12.27
CA GLU A 787 17.64 37.33 -13.39
C GLU A 787 17.08 35.91 -13.53
N GLY A 788 17.92 34.90 -13.31
CA GLY A 788 17.53 33.49 -13.37
C GLY A 788 16.61 33.02 -12.24
N ALA A 789 16.53 33.74 -11.12
CA ALA A 789 15.73 33.34 -9.96
C ALA A 789 14.21 33.53 -10.17
N VAL A 790 13.79 34.31 -11.17
CA VAL A 790 12.37 34.54 -11.49
C VAL A 790 11.63 33.24 -11.85
N GLY A 791 12.35 32.24 -12.37
CA GLY A 791 11.80 30.94 -12.74
C GLY A 791 11.54 30.00 -11.56
N LEU A 792 12.03 30.30 -10.36
CA LEU A 792 11.99 29.39 -9.21
C LEU A 792 10.56 29.15 -8.70
N LYS A 793 10.26 27.87 -8.46
CA LYS A 793 9.00 27.37 -7.92
C LYS A 793 9.15 26.82 -6.50
N SER A 794 10.31 26.25 -6.17
CA SER A 794 10.62 25.77 -4.82
C SER A 794 12.00 26.20 -4.38
N LEU A 795 12.10 26.60 -3.11
CA LEU A 795 13.37 26.91 -2.44
C LEU A 795 13.44 26.16 -1.10
N ASP A 796 14.47 25.36 -0.91
CA ASP A 796 14.78 24.70 0.35
C ASP A 796 16.01 25.34 1.01
N LEU A 797 15.81 25.88 2.20
CA LEU A 797 16.81 26.53 3.05
C LEU A 797 16.85 25.88 4.44
N SER A 798 16.44 24.60 4.53
CA SER A 798 16.42 23.88 5.79
C SER A 798 17.82 23.82 6.40
N ARG A 799 17.95 24.02 7.72
CA ARG A 799 19.24 24.03 8.45
C ARG A 799 20.21 25.13 7.99
N CYS A 800 19.71 26.18 7.34
CA CYS A 800 20.46 27.39 7.04
C CYS A 800 20.08 28.47 8.07
N PRO A 801 20.98 28.92 8.97
CA PRO A 801 20.67 29.87 10.03
C PRO A 801 20.52 31.32 9.50
N ILE A 802 19.56 31.54 8.60
CA ILE A 802 19.33 32.81 7.93
C ILE A 802 18.65 33.85 8.85
N GLY A 803 17.94 33.39 9.89
CA GLY A 803 17.24 34.24 10.85
C GLY A 803 16.12 35.09 10.23
N ASP A 804 15.57 35.99 11.04
CA ASP A 804 14.46 36.87 10.63
C ASP A 804 14.87 37.85 9.52
N ASP A 805 16.12 38.30 9.52
CA ASP A 805 16.67 39.16 8.47
C ASP A 805 16.68 38.45 7.11
N GLY A 806 17.07 37.17 7.07
CA GLY A 806 17.01 36.37 5.86
C GLY A 806 15.58 36.13 5.37
N LEU A 807 14.64 35.86 6.29
CA LEU A 807 13.23 35.71 5.93
C LEU A 807 12.61 37.03 5.43
N ALA A 808 13.05 38.18 5.96
CA ALA A 808 12.65 39.49 5.42
C ALA A 808 13.09 39.68 3.96
N ARG A 809 14.30 39.25 3.60
CA ARG A 809 14.76 39.28 2.19
C ARG A 809 13.97 38.35 1.28
N ILE A 810 13.57 37.19 1.78
CA ILE A 810 12.67 36.30 1.04
C ILE A 810 11.32 36.99 0.83
N ALA A 811 10.75 37.59 1.88
CA ALA A 811 9.48 38.31 1.81
C ALA A 811 9.50 39.43 0.76
N GLU A 812 10.57 40.23 0.71
CA GLU A 812 10.79 41.25 -0.34
C GLU A 812 10.86 40.63 -1.74
N ALA A 813 11.54 39.50 -1.90
CA ALA A 813 11.70 38.84 -3.19
C ALA A 813 10.42 38.16 -3.71
N LEU A 814 9.51 37.76 -2.83
CA LEU A 814 8.24 37.10 -3.19
C LEU A 814 7.28 38.02 -3.97
N GLU A 815 7.51 39.34 -3.99
CA GLU A 815 6.78 40.28 -4.86
C GLU A 815 7.17 40.13 -6.34
N ARG A 816 8.39 39.62 -6.61
CA ARG A 816 8.92 39.43 -7.96
C ARG A 816 8.97 37.96 -8.39
N ILE A 817 9.13 37.05 -7.44
CA ILE A 817 9.30 35.61 -7.71
C ILE A 817 8.01 34.86 -7.38
N ALA A 818 7.50 34.09 -8.35
CA ALA A 818 6.29 33.29 -8.18
C ALA A 818 6.57 31.93 -7.51
N LEU A 819 7.15 31.98 -6.30
CA LEU A 819 7.50 30.79 -5.52
C LEU A 819 6.25 30.08 -5.00
N GLU A 820 6.17 28.77 -5.18
CA GLU A 820 5.05 27.93 -4.77
C GLU A 820 5.35 27.15 -3.48
N ALA A 821 6.62 26.82 -3.21
CA ALA A 821 7.04 26.09 -2.02
C ALA A 821 8.29 26.71 -1.38
N LEU A 822 8.23 26.91 -0.06
CA LEU A 822 9.34 27.43 0.74
C LEU A 822 9.57 26.53 1.96
N THR A 823 10.79 26.01 2.10
CA THR A 823 11.16 25.11 3.20
C THR A 823 12.23 25.77 4.07
N LEU A 824 11.93 25.99 5.35
CA LEU A 824 12.73 26.74 6.31
C LEU A 824 12.92 25.96 7.62
N SER A 825 12.97 24.63 7.56
CA SER A 825 13.09 23.81 8.75
C SER A 825 14.43 24.06 9.45
N HIS A 826 14.47 24.30 10.77
CA HIS A 826 15.72 24.64 11.48
C HIS A 826 16.49 25.88 10.93
N ALA A 827 15.79 26.95 10.56
CA ALA A 827 16.38 28.15 9.95
C ALA A 827 16.61 29.34 10.91
N SER A 828 16.40 29.13 12.22
CA SER A 828 16.51 30.16 13.27
C SER A 828 15.48 31.30 13.15
N ILE A 829 14.28 30.99 12.67
CA ILE A 829 13.18 31.96 12.50
C ILE A 829 12.42 32.17 13.80
N THR A 830 12.05 33.43 14.08
CA THR A 830 11.20 33.83 15.21
C THR A 830 9.88 34.46 14.71
N ASP A 831 9.04 34.89 15.64
CA ASP A 831 7.77 35.55 15.34
C ASP A 831 7.94 36.80 14.46
N GLN A 832 9.06 37.51 14.59
CA GLN A 832 9.35 38.70 13.80
C GLN A 832 9.54 38.36 12.31
N GLY A 833 10.20 37.25 12.00
CA GLY A 833 10.35 36.78 10.62
C GLY A 833 9.00 36.37 10.01
N VAL A 834 8.15 35.70 10.78
CA VAL A 834 6.79 35.33 10.34
C VAL A 834 5.94 36.56 10.06
N GLU A 835 6.01 37.60 10.90
CA GLU A 835 5.30 38.86 10.67
C GLU A 835 5.70 39.47 9.30
N ARG A 836 7.00 39.48 8.96
CA ARG A 836 7.47 39.94 7.65
C ARG A 836 6.97 39.07 6.50
N LEU A 837 7.00 37.75 6.64
CA LEU A 837 6.48 36.84 5.63
C LEU A 837 4.98 37.06 5.36
N THR A 838 4.18 37.27 6.40
CA THR A 838 2.73 37.51 6.26
C THR A 838 2.40 38.87 5.62
N GLN A 839 3.33 39.83 5.66
CA GLN A 839 3.19 41.14 5.00
C GLN A 839 3.56 41.09 3.50
N ALA A 840 4.21 40.02 3.03
CA ALA A 840 4.56 39.87 1.63
C ALA A 840 3.31 39.73 0.74
N ALA A 841 3.24 40.52 -0.33
CA ALA A 841 2.14 40.49 -1.30
C ALA A 841 2.30 39.30 -2.28
N THR A 842 2.20 38.06 -1.77
CA THR A 842 2.31 36.83 -2.59
C THR A 842 0.99 36.08 -2.73
N GLU A 843 0.64 35.72 -3.98
CA GLU A 843 -0.53 34.89 -4.30
C GLU A 843 -0.15 33.49 -4.78
N HIS A 844 1.14 33.14 -4.74
CA HIS A 844 1.65 31.90 -5.35
C HIS A 844 2.08 30.85 -4.33
N LEU A 845 2.41 31.26 -3.10
CA LEU A 845 2.96 30.38 -2.09
C LEU A 845 1.90 29.40 -1.56
N ARG A 846 2.04 28.12 -1.94
CA ARG A 846 1.12 27.02 -1.61
C ARG A 846 1.64 26.16 -0.48
N ARG A 847 2.96 26.07 -0.32
CA ARG A 847 3.60 25.26 0.73
C ARG A 847 4.61 26.08 1.52
N VAL A 848 4.49 26.02 2.84
CA VAL A 848 5.46 26.61 3.77
C VAL A 848 5.78 25.60 4.87
N ASP A 849 7.05 25.24 4.99
CA ASP A 849 7.56 24.45 6.12
C ASP A 849 8.38 25.37 7.04
N LEU A 850 7.87 25.60 8.24
CA LEU A 850 8.50 26.38 9.31
C LEU A 850 8.85 25.49 10.52
N SER A 851 8.95 24.18 10.32
CA SER A 851 9.20 23.23 11.40
C SER A 851 10.55 23.49 12.11
N TRP A 852 10.61 23.14 13.39
CA TRP A 852 11.81 23.22 14.21
C TRP A 852 12.49 24.61 14.23
N ASN A 853 11.68 25.65 14.36
CA ASN A 853 12.11 27.04 14.58
C ASN A 853 11.74 27.52 16.00
N ALA A 854 11.78 28.82 16.26
CA ALA A 854 11.47 29.44 17.54
C ALA A 854 10.14 30.21 17.52
N LEU A 855 9.11 29.63 16.91
CA LEU A 855 7.80 30.26 16.75
C LEU A 855 6.89 30.09 17.99
N SER A 856 6.34 31.20 18.48
CA SER A 856 5.37 31.24 19.57
C SER A 856 3.93 31.36 19.06
N ASP A 857 2.95 31.36 19.98
CA ASP A 857 1.54 31.53 19.65
C ASP A 857 1.25 32.83 18.89
N ALA A 858 2.10 33.86 19.06
CA ALA A 858 1.99 35.11 18.30
C ALA A 858 2.25 34.90 16.80
N ALA A 859 3.24 34.08 16.42
CA ALA A 859 3.46 33.71 15.03
C ALA A 859 2.28 32.92 14.46
N ALA A 860 1.73 31.99 15.26
CA ALA A 860 0.54 31.23 14.88
C ALA A 860 -0.65 32.15 14.59
N ALA A 861 -0.88 33.14 15.47
CA ALA A 861 -1.93 34.14 15.27
C ALA A 861 -1.73 34.94 13.97
N ARG A 862 -0.50 35.43 13.70
CA ARG A 862 -0.20 36.18 12.47
C ARG A 862 -0.41 35.36 11.19
N LEU A 863 0.00 34.09 11.18
CA LEU A 863 -0.25 33.19 10.03
C LEU A 863 -1.76 32.99 9.77
N THR A 864 -2.58 33.16 10.79
CA THR A 864 -4.04 32.95 10.72
C THR A 864 -4.85 34.22 10.48
N GLU A 865 -4.20 35.39 10.44
CA GLU A 865 -4.86 36.67 10.15
C GLU A 865 -5.46 36.66 8.74
N GLY A 866 -6.69 37.19 8.62
CA GLY A 866 -7.44 37.18 7.37
C GLY A 866 -6.71 37.93 6.26
N GLY A 867 -6.21 37.19 5.26
CA GLY A 867 -5.49 37.74 4.11
C GLY A 867 -4.01 37.34 4.05
N ALA A 868 -3.45 36.79 5.13
CA ALA A 868 -2.09 36.24 5.11
C ALA A 868 -2.02 34.99 4.21
N LEU A 869 -1.02 34.95 3.31
CA LEU A 869 -0.70 33.81 2.44
C LEU A 869 -1.93 33.14 1.80
N PRO A 870 -2.68 33.85 0.92
CA PRO A 870 -4.02 33.44 0.48
C PRO A 870 -4.06 32.09 -0.26
N ALA A 871 -2.96 31.71 -0.93
CA ALA A 871 -2.84 30.48 -1.71
C ALA A 871 -2.33 29.27 -0.92
N LEU A 872 -2.05 29.40 0.37
CA LEU A 872 -1.49 28.33 1.19
C LEU A 872 -2.40 27.10 1.25
N ARG A 873 -1.80 25.93 1.06
CA ARG A 873 -2.41 24.59 1.09
C ARG A 873 -1.68 23.63 2.02
N ASP A 874 -0.37 23.76 2.14
CA ASP A 874 0.47 22.94 3.00
C ASP A 874 1.21 23.83 4.01
N LEU A 875 1.02 23.58 5.30
CA LEU A 875 1.74 24.29 6.37
C LEU A 875 2.34 23.30 7.37
N ASP A 876 3.64 23.40 7.66
CA ASP A 876 4.26 22.62 8.73
C ASP A 876 4.78 23.53 9.85
N LEU A 877 4.27 23.33 11.07
CA LEU A 877 4.65 24.03 12.30
C LEU A 877 5.30 23.09 13.33
N SER A 878 5.61 21.86 12.95
CA SER A 878 6.14 20.82 13.84
C SER A 878 7.37 21.27 14.61
N GLY A 879 7.52 20.89 15.88
CA GLY A 879 8.73 21.13 16.67
C GLY A 879 9.00 22.59 17.04
N ASN A 880 8.02 23.48 16.89
CA ASN A 880 8.07 24.85 17.41
C ASN A 880 7.54 24.94 18.84
N PRO A 881 7.98 25.93 19.64
CA PRO A 881 7.49 26.15 21.01
C PRO A 881 6.09 26.79 21.09
N LEU A 882 5.13 26.27 20.32
CA LEU A 882 3.72 26.66 20.40
C LEU A 882 3.05 26.03 21.63
N THR A 883 2.12 26.75 22.25
CA THR A 883 1.26 26.18 23.29
C THR A 883 0.01 25.54 22.67
N ALA A 884 -0.76 24.82 23.48
CA ALA A 884 -2.03 24.26 23.04
C ALA A 884 -3.03 25.35 22.58
N ASP A 885 -2.94 26.57 23.12
CA ASP A 885 -3.77 27.71 22.71
C ASP A 885 -3.33 28.27 21.35
N GLY A 886 -2.03 28.27 21.05
CA GLY A 886 -1.52 28.59 19.71
C GLY A 886 -2.03 27.61 18.66
N VAL A 887 -2.00 26.31 18.95
CA VAL A 887 -2.55 25.28 18.05
C VAL A 887 -4.06 25.42 17.89
N LEU A 888 -4.78 25.73 18.97
CA LEU A 888 -6.22 25.99 18.93
C LEU A 888 -6.55 27.22 18.07
N THR A 889 -5.72 28.25 18.11
CA THR A 889 -5.85 29.47 17.30
C THR A 889 -5.73 29.14 15.81
N VAL A 890 -4.75 28.31 15.43
CA VAL A 890 -4.63 27.78 14.06
C VAL A 890 -5.86 26.95 13.70
N ALA A 891 -6.25 25.98 14.54
CA ALA A 891 -7.36 25.08 14.29
C ALA A 891 -8.70 25.81 14.06
N ARG A 892 -8.94 26.92 14.77
CA ARG A 892 -10.18 27.72 14.63
C ARG A 892 -10.15 28.74 13.49
N SER A 893 -9.01 28.91 12.84
CA SER A 893 -8.86 29.94 11.81
C SER A 893 -9.51 29.53 10.49
N SER A 894 -9.82 30.55 9.66
CA SER A 894 -10.26 30.32 8.26
C SER A 894 -9.16 29.74 7.36
N LEU A 895 -7.90 29.72 7.82
CA LEU A 895 -6.77 29.12 7.11
C LEU A 895 -6.92 27.60 7.05
N VAL A 896 -7.36 26.97 8.13
CA VAL A 896 -7.43 25.50 8.21
C VAL A 896 -8.45 24.91 7.23
N ALA A 897 -9.53 25.64 6.92
CA ALA A 897 -10.53 25.22 5.93
C ALA A 897 -9.99 25.13 4.49
N ARG A 898 -8.84 25.75 4.20
CA ARG A 898 -8.20 25.75 2.88
C ARG A 898 -6.90 24.93 2.82
N LEU A 899 -6.42 24.42 3.95
CA LEU A 899 -5.23 23.57 4.00
C LEU A 899 -5.57 22.13 3.58
N GLU A 900 -4.72 21.56 2.75
CA GLU A 900 -4.67 20.15 2.41
C GLU A 900 -3.82 19.36 3.42
N ARG A 901 -2.75 19.97 3.95
CA ARG A 901 -1.89 19.35 4.98
C ARG A 901 -1.46 20.35 6.05
N LEU A 902 -1.49 19.90 7.30
CA LEU A 902 -0.99 20.64 8.47
C LEU A 902 -0.08 19.75 9.32
N GLY A 903 1.19 20.14 9.45
CA GLY A 903 2.16 19.47 10.32
C GLY A 903 2.17 20.07 11.72
N LEU A 904 1.92 19.25 12.74
CA LEU A 904 1.90 19.64 14.17
C LEU A 904 2.69 18.66 15.04
N ARG A 905 3.67 17.97 14.47
CA ARG A 905 4.44 16.95 15.20
C ARG A 905 5.29 17.62 16.27
N ASN A 906 5.40 17.02 17.46
CA ASN A 906 6.20 17.56 18.57
C ASN A 906 5.76 18.99 19.00
N VAL A 907 4.45 19.25 18.96
CA VAL A 907 3.78 20.44 19.49
C VAL A 907 2.65 19.96 20.41
N PRO A 908 2.37 20.61 21.56
CA PRO A 908 1.23 20.27 22.42
C PRO A 908 -0.11 20.56 21.72
N ILE A 909 -0.98 19.55 21.62
CA ILE A 909 -2.32 19.66 21.00
C ILE A 909 -3.38 19.35 22.06
N SER A 910 -4.33 20.27 22.28
CA SER A 910 -5.48 20.06 23.17
C SER A 910 -6.61 19.27 22.50
N ALA A 911 -7.50 18.68 23.31
CA ALA A 911 -8.68 17.98 22.81
C ALA A 911 -9.60 18.93 22.01
N GLU A 912 -9.69 20.18 22.44
CA GLU A 912 -10.45 21.24 21.78
C GLU A 912 -9.84 21.60 20.41
N ALA A 913 -8.51 21.60 20.29
CA ALA A 913 -7.84 21.84 19.02
C ALA A 913 -8.07 20.66 18.05
N ILE A 914 -8.04 19.41 18.54
CA ILE A 914 -8.36 18.22 17.73
C ILE A 914 -9.79 18.29 17.21
N GLN A 915 -10.74 18.73 18.04
CA GLN A 915 -12.15 18.90 17.62
C GLN A 915 -12.35 20.02 16.60
N ALA A 916 -11.50 21.06 16.63
CA ALA A 916 -11.59 22.19 15.71
C ALA A 916 -10.93 21.92 14.34
N LEU A 917 -10.04 20.91 14.24
CA LEU A 917 -9.42 20.53 12.98
C LEU A 917 -10.42 19.74 12.08
N PRO A 918 -10.49 20.04 10.78
CA PRO A 918 -11.30 19.31 9.81
C PRO A 918 -10.71 17.92 9.55
N GLU A 919 -11.57 16.93 9.31
CA GLU A 919 -11.18 15.52 9.11
C GLU A 919 -10.29 15.27 7.86
N SER A 920 -10.14 16.26 6.96
CA SER A 920 -9.24 16.22 5.81
C SER A 920 -7.76 16.44 6.16
N VAL A 921 -7.48 17.00 7.34
CA VAL A 921 -6.14 17.25 7.85
C VAL A 921 -5.79 16.09 8.78
N GLU A 922 -5.13 15.07 8.25
CA GLU A 922 -4.65 13.96 9.07
C GLU A 922 -3.66 14.48 10.13
N PRO A 923 -3.95 14.37 11.44
CA PRO A 923 -2.93 14.54 12.45
C PRO A 923 -1.95 13.38 12.25
N SER A 924 -0.74 13.69 11.78
CA SER A 924 0.26 12.70 11.39
C SER A 924 0.72 11.85 12.59
N TYR A 925 -0.05 10.80 12.88
CA TYR A 925 0.36 9.66 13.68
C TYR A 925 0.10 8.37 12.88
N MET A 926 1.21 7.85 12.32
CA MET A 926 1.45 6.47 11.90
C MET A 926 1.05 6.01 10.49
N ALA A 927 1.96 6.19 9.51
CA ALA A 927 2.32 5.15 8.54
C ALA A 927 3.72 5.41 7.90
N HIS A 928 4.69 4.52 8.18
CA HIS A 928 5.90 4.08 7.43
C HIS A 928 6.64 5.06 6.49
N ARG A 929 7.98 5.21 6.41
CA ARG A 929 9.26 4.71 6.97
C ARG A 929 10.21 5.87 6.57
N GLU A 930 11.05 6.46 7.40
CA GLU A 930 12.26 5.97 8.07
C GLU A 930 12.58 7.04 9.14
N TRP A 931 13.15 6.66 10.28
CA TRP A 931 14.41 7.21 10.80
C TRP A 931 14.72 6.52 12.14
N HIS A 932 16.00 6.31 12.36
CA HIS A 932 16.57 5.43 13.36
C HIS A 932 16.27 5.83 14.81
N TRP A 933 15.89 4.83 15.60
CA TRP A 933 15.85 4.85 17.05
C TRP A 933 17.26 5.05 17.65
N TYR A 934 17.43 6.07 18.48
CA TYR A 934 18.34 6.02 19.63
C TYR A 934 17.55 6.52 20.85
N GLY A 935 17.34 5.61 21.78
CA GLY A 935 16.38 5.74 22.87
C GLY A 935 16.81 6.64 24.02
N GLY A 936 15.79 7.07 24.76
CA GLY A 936 15.83 7.59 26.11
C GLY A 936 14.43 7.46 26.69
N GLU A 937 14.30 6.67 27.74
CA GLU A 937 13.05 6.37 28.45
C GLU A 937 12.41 7.66 29.02
N LEU A 938 11.09 7.81 28.85
CA LEU A 938 10.27 8.73 29.64
C LEU A 938 9.96 8.04 30.99
N PRO A 939 10.11 8.73 32.14
CA PRO A 939 9.60 8.23 33.42
C PRO A 939 8.08 8.35 33.49
N GLU A 940 7.43 7.32 34.03
CA GLU A 940 6.02 7.30 34.42
C GLU A 940 5.80 8.20 35.65
N ASP A 941 4.80 9.08 35.59
CA ASP A 941 4.21 9.76 36.74
C ASP A 941 2.95 8.99 37.17
N ASP A 942 3.03 8.29 38.29
CA ASP A 942 1.89 7.98 39.16
C ASP A 942 2.04 8.82 40.44
N ALA A 943 1.05 9.66 40.73
CA ALA A 943 0.95 10.45 41.96
C ALA A 943 0.10 9.70 43.02
N PRO A 944 0.01 10.18 44.28
CA PRO A 944 0.75 9.73 45.46
C PRO A 944 -0.13 8.96 46.48
N PRO A 945 0.46 8.44 47.59
CA PRO A 945 -0.01 9.00 48.88
C PRO A 945 1.05 9.14 49.99
N ALA A 946 0.89 10.25 50.73
CA ALA A 946 1.03 10.48 52.17
C ALA A 946 2.07 9.72 53.04
N ALA A 947 2.98 10.54 53.57
CA ALA A 947 3.30 10.72 55.01
C ALA A 947 4.31 9.79 55.75
N ALA A 948 5.34 10.50 56.24
CA ALA A 948 6.09 10.33 57.50
C ALA A 948 7.35 9.42 57.49
N PRO A 949 8.31 9.66 58.41
CA PRO A 949 9.14 10.87 58.48
C PRO A 949 10.65 10.53 58.50
N ARG A 950 11.48 11.52 58.15
CA ARG A 950 12.93 11.51 58.44
C ARG A 950 13.17 11.37 59.95
N PRO A 951 14.32 10.83 60.34
CA PRO A 951 15.09 11.57 61.33
C PRO A 951 16.60 11.58 60.96
N THR A 952 17.23 12.77 60.94
CA THR A 952 18.15 13.25 62.00
C THR A 952 19.58 12.74 61.76
N GLU A 953 20.67 13.47 61.96
CA GLU A 953 20.99 14.78 62.52
C GLU A 953 22.52 14.94 62.27
N ARG A 954 22.99 16.07 61.70
CA ARG A 954 23.80 17.09 62.39
C ARG A 954 25.33 16.76 62.50
N PRO A 955 26.22 17.69 62.91
CA PRO A 955 26.72 18.78 62.04
C PRO A 955 28.22 19.15 62.31
N ARG A 956 28.71 20.23 61.65
CA ARG A 956 29.77 21.17 62.09
C ARG A 956 31.21 20.58 62.19
N THR A 957 32.33 21.27 61.95
CA THR A 957 32.76 22.69 62.05
C THR A 957 33.97 22.93 61.11
N SER A 958 34.07 24.09 60.46
CA SER A 958 35.09 25.16 60.63
C SER A 958 36.46 24.99 59.97
N GLY A 959 36.89 26.06 59.28
CA GLY A 959 38.30 26.46 59.17
C GLY A 959 38.76 26.70 57.74
N GLY A 960 39.03 27.96 57.39
CA GLY A 960 39.37 28.39 56.04
C GLY A 960 40.77 27.98 55.56
N GLU A 961 40.98 28.05 54.25
CA GLU A 961 41.94 28.97 53.63
C GLU A 961 41.91 28.86 52.08
N LYS A 962 41.87 30.03 51.45
CA LYS A 962 42.44 30.43 50.15
C LYS A 962 42.12 29.64 48.85
N ALA A 963 41.62 30.43 47.89
CA ALA A 963 41.30 30.08 46.52
C ALA A 963 42.50 29.58 45.71
N GLN A 964 42.29 28.50 44.94
CA GLN A 964 42.96 28.18 43.66
C GLN A 964 42.02 27.28 42.82
N ASP A 965 42.12 27.44 41.50
CA ASP A 965 41.23 27.01 40.42
C ASP A 965 40.79 25.53 40.39
N THR A 966 39.52 25.28 40.03
CA THR A 966 38.99 23.96 39.62
C THR A 966 38.50 23.96 38.16
N PRO A 967 38.91 22.99 37.32
CA PRO A 967 38.57 22.94 35.90
C PRO A 967 37.24 22.23 35.59
N SER A 968 36.79 22.53 34.37
CA SER A 968 35.47 22.33 33.76
C SER A 968 34.98 20.88 33.59
N SER A 969 33.66 20.81 33.37
CA SER A 969 32.77 19.66 33.14
C SER A 969 33.08 18.76 31.92
N GLN A 970 34.34 18.62 31.49
CA GLN A 970 34.72 17.77 30.34
C GLN A 970 35.39 16.41 30.70
N GLY A 971 35.81 16.19 31.95
CA GLY A 971 36.58 14.99 32.33
C GLY A 971 35.80 13.66 32.20
N TRP A 972 34.56 13.63 32.66
CA TRP A 972 33.72 12.43 32.73
C TRP A 972 33.24 11.95 31.35
N ARG A 973 33.05 12.86 30.38
CA ARG A 973 32.72 12.50 28.98
C ARG A 973 33.90 11.83 28.27
N ARG A 974 35.14 12.28 28.50
CA ARG A 974 36.34 11.66 27.91
C ARG A 974 36.59 10.26 28.47
N GLU A 975 36.40 10.07 29.77
CA GLU A 975 36.56 8.78 30.43
C GLU A 975 35.53 7.74 29.96
N ALA A 976 34.28 8.15 29.73
CA ALA A 976 33.22 7.28 29.20
C ALA A 976 33.47 6.87 27.74
N ILE A 977 34.00 7.77 26.91
CA ILE A 977 34.37 7.49 25.52
C ILE A 977 35.57 6.52 25.47
N GLN A 978 36.55 6.71 26.35
CA GLN A 978 37.72 5.84 26.43
C GLN A 978 37.35 4.41 26.87
N LYS A 979 36.51 4.26 27.90
CA LYS A 979 35.99 2.95 28.32
C LYS A 979 35.16 2.26 27.21
N ARG A 980 34.39 3.01 26.41
CA ARG A 980 33.68 2.46 25.24
C ARG A 980 34.62 2.01 24.12
N GLN A 981 35.69 2.75 23.86
CA GLN A 981 36.72 2.40 22.87
C GLN A 981 37.48 1.13 23.27
N GLU A 982 37.83 0.99 24.55
CA GLU A 982 38.50 -0.18 25.10
C GLU A 982 37.60 -1.42 25.06
N ALA A 983 36.32 -1.30 25.44
CA ALA A 983 35.35 -2.39 25.32
C ALA A 983 35.16 -2.85 23.86
N LYS A 984 35.21 -1.92 22.89
CA LYS A 984 35.11 -2.22 21.45
C LYS A 984 36.37 -2.92 20.93
N LYS A 985 37.56 -2.54 21.42
CA LYS A 985 38.83 -3.23 21.13
C LYS A 985 38.82 -4.66 21.68
N GLU A 986 38.34 -4.86 22.92
CA GLU A 986 38.32 -6.18 23.54
C GLU A 986 37.32 -7.13 22.84
N ARG A 987 36.15 -6.64 22.43
CA ARG A 987 35.19 -7.41 21.61
C ARG A 987 35.79 -7.84 20.25
N ARG A 988 36.55 -6.95 19.59
CA ARG A 988 37.25 -7.29 18.33
C ARG A 988 38.35 -8.34 18.53
N LYS A 989 39.06 -8.30 19.67
CA LYS A 989 40.07 -9.30 20.03
C LYS A 989 39.44 -10.67 20.28
N GLN A 990 38.34 -10.73 21.03
CA GLN A 990 37.59 -11.96 21.27
C GLN A 990 37.00 -12.57 19.99
N GLN A 991 36.50 -11.74 19.08
CA GLN A 991 36.00 -12.19 17.77
C GLN A 991 37.13 -12.82 16.93
N ARG A 992 38.30 -12.17 16.86
CA ARG A 992 39.47 -12.70 16.13
C ARG A 992 39.97 -14.02 16.70
N GLU A 993 39.92 -14.22 18.01
CA GLU A 993 40.25 -15.52 18.63
C GLU A 993 39.23 -16.61 18.31
N ARG A 994 37.93 -16.28 18.29
CA ARG A 994 36.88 -17.22 17.88
C ARG A 994 37.04 -17.64 16.42
N ASP A 995 37.39 -16.71 15.55
CA ASP A 995 37.62 -16.99 14.12
C ASP A 995 38.90 -17.81 13.89
N LYS A 996 39.97 -17.55 14.66
CA LYS A 996 41.17 -18.42 14.66
C LYS A 996 40.85 -19.84 15.14
N LYS A 997 40.06 -20.01 16.20
CA LYS A 997 39.63 -21.32 16.69
C LYS A 997 38.77 -22.07 15.65
N ARG A 998 37.83 -21.38 14.99
CA ARG A 998 37.03 -21.96 13.88
C ARG A 998 37.88 -22.37 12.69
N SER A 999 38.88 -21.58 12.32
CA SER A 999 39.82 -21.90 11.23
C SER A 999 40.69 -23.12 11.56
N GLN A 1000 41.19 -23.23 12.81
CA GLN A 1000 41.91 -24.41 13.27
C GLN A 1000 41.05 -25.68 13.33
N GLN A 1001 39.77 -25.56 13.70
CA GLN A 1001 38.82 -26.68 13.70
C GLN A 1001 38.52 -27.16 12.26
N ARG A 1002 38.39 -26.24 11.30
CA ARG A 1002 38.22 -26.58 9.87
C ARG A 1002 39.46 -27.25 9.28
N ARG A 1003 40.68 -26.85 9.68
CA ARG A 1003 41.92 -27.52 9.27
C ARG A 1003 42.05 -28.93 9.85
N ARG A 1004 41.62 -29.17 11.09
CA ARG A 1004 41.60 -30.51 11.71
C ARG A 1004 40.54 -31.45 11.11
N GLY A 1005 39.43 -30.91 10.59
CA GLY A 1005 38.39 -31.69 9.91
C GLY A 1005 38.77 -32.17 8.50
N ARG A 1006 39.65 -31.44 7.79
CA ARG A 1006 40.13 -31.82 6.44
C ARG A 1006 41.26 -32.86 6.45
N GLY A 1007 41.93 -33.08 7.59
CA GLY A 1007 43.00 -34.10 7.72
C GLY A 1007 42.54 -35.52 8.09
N LYS A 1008 41.22 -35.78 8.15
CA LYS A 1008 40.65 -37.12 8.41
C LYS A 1008 39.84 -37.69 7.24
N LYS A 1009 39.91 -37.05 6.07
CA LYS A 1009 39.39 -37.56 4.80
C LYS A 1009 40.45 -37.36 3.71
N THR A 1010 41.54 -38.09 3.86
CA THR A 1010 42.50 -38.47 2.82
C THR A 1010 42.90 -39.88 3.12
#